data_AF-A0A7X5CZJ1-F1
#
_entry.id   AF-A0A7X5CZJ1-F1
#
_cell.length_a   1.000
_cell.length_b   1.000
_cell.length_c   1.000
_cell.angle_alpha   90.00
_cell.angle_beta   90.00
_cell.angle_gamma   90.00
#
_symmetry.space_group_name_H-M   'P 1'
#
loop_
_entity.id
_entity.type
_entity.pdbx_description
1 polymer ?
#
loop_
_entity_poly.entity_id
_entity_poly.type
_entity_poly.pdbx_seq_one_letter_code
_entity_poly.pdbx_strand_id
1 'polypeptide(L)'
;MKDLKSLRSTLTGPVSLGILSRERSLLMRMAMAWVVFFHMTVWIPGDWPVLSFIKGMGNIGVDMFLILSGAGLYHSYQSLSEQGLGFKEFYRKRFWRIAPAVVICLLPWFTYQQFTAPSSFARYLMDITSLSFWWDGRNPGWYAAFSIVLYALYPLIFASIRPGDARRNISAFLAWGGVFVLFSYIIKWYDPVYYWQIELALSRFPVFFFGCFIAPEIERGREVSGWFLLALYVASGVLIAWMAGSPEGIGGVYEFTRYAYCPVAFGLLMLSARLLSAASGASALRPVRAGLRACLKHHSRHLHAPLCGIFGPNSLNAAHCAAFIWPKSPTKRNAHLAESMFQTCSSFAGQHTLEIYLLHTQILSVCSRFLLPLPGIQGLKRADVWVNLAALLLTLAGAGAVKALERTVLRLKERMEPDAPRENPDAGIAFVRAAAAAMIIACHMLQFYGNALAYWLNVGVEVFLIISGVLYGQRDISAPFGWIRRQWRKVLVPYWVFCLAAVFAYAVFANEYVTLYGCAGLLLACKRFPGLGHLWFIPYILLLYLMTPLLQWTYDEYLSERPDREVAVWLMLLTGVLWLLRYYGIEDFAENRLVCYYGGYVLGRRFFRGKKEGGRNPALEKWMNRAGAAALVTAAARGFIQYHALEEAVPCWSYVLPFIHSLMGFGVFWALYRAAGWSGLGKSRCVRLADRYSFEIYLTHHIFILGAGRLHCMEVFSHPACNVLLGLAFTAASAWLLHFAARAAKRPPDPAPAFRSGSGPAGQMRHAYRKRADDGIGKGGGGAGT
;
A
#
# COMPACT_ATOMS: atom_id res chain seq x y z
N MET A 1 20.38 -51.92 13.46
CA MET A 1 21.63 -51.42 14.11
C MET A 1 22.56 -50.61 13.18
N LYS A 2 22.77 -51.00 11.91
CA LYS A 2 23.58 -50.19 10.95
C LYS A 2 22.99 -48.79 10.70
N ASP A 3 21.68 -48.67 10.55
CA ASP A 3 21.01 -47.37 10.35
C ASP A 3 21.07 -46.45 11.57
N LEU A 4 21.01 -47.02 12.79
CA LEU A 4 21.18 -46.27 14.05
C LEU A 4 22.63 -45.76 14.23
N LYS A 5 23.64 -46.54 13.84
CA LYS A 5 25.04 -46.09 13.84
C LYS A 5 25.30 -45.01 12.79
N SER A 6 24.68 -45.13 11.61
CA SER A 6 24.71 -44.13 10.53
C SER A 6 24.00 -42.83 10.91
N LEU A 7 22.84 -42.92 11.58
CA LEU A 7 22.12 -41.74 12.07
C LEU A 7 22.91 -41.04 13.19
N ARG A 8 23.54 -41.81 14.09
CA ARG A 8 24.38 -41.28 15.16
C ARG A 8 25.60 -40.53 14.59
N SER A 9 26.35 -41.13 13.65
CA SER A 9 27.48 -40.44 13.01
C SER A 9 27.03 -39.19 12.23
N THR A 10 25.85 -39.26 11.60
CA THR A 10 25.23 -38.15 10.87
C THR A 10 24.74 -37.03 11.78
N LEU A 11 24.46 -37.29 13.07
CA LEU A 11 24.04 -36.29 14.06
C LEU A 11 25.19 -35.72 14.89
N THR A 12 26.28 -36.48 15.08
CA THR A 12 27.42 -36.10 15.95
C THR A 12 28.69 -35.73 15.19
N GLY A 13 28.74 -35.84 13.86
CA GLY A 13 29.89 -35.36 13.06
C GLY A 13 29.97 -33.83 12.95
N PRO A 14 31.15 -33.26 12.63
CA PRO A 14 31.29 -31.84 12.33
C PRO A 14 30.46 -31.45 11.09
N VAL A 15 29.96 -30.21 11.07
CA VAL A 15 29.10 -29.70 9.97
C VAL A 15 29.47 -28.26 9.64
N SER A 16 29.51 -27.97 8.33
CA SER A 16 29.63 -26.61 7.81
C SER A 16 28.32 -25.84 8.01
N LEU A 17 28.41 -24.62 8.57
CA LEU A 17 27.28 -23.69 8.67
C LEU A 17 26.64 -23.36 7.31
N GLY A 18 27.35 -23.55 6.20
CA GLY A 18 26.85 -23.34 4.84
C GLY A 18 25.62 -24.21 4.52
N ILE A 19 25.38 -25.29 5.28
CA ILE A 19 24.16 -26.10 5.19
C ILE A 19 22.88 -25.28 5.38
N LEU A 20 22.91 -24.24 6.23
CA LEU A 20 21.77 -23.37 6.48
C LEU A 20 21.42 -22.52 5.26
N SER A 21 22.43 -22.08 4.50
CA SER A 21 22.23 -21.34 3.25
C SER A 21 21.68 -22.25 2.16
N ARG A 22 22.21 -23.48 2.05
CA ARG A 22 21.77 -24.49 1.08
C ARG A 22 20.31 -24.91 1.27
N GLU A 23 19.94 -25.26 2.50
CA GLU A 23 18.59 -25.73 2.83
C GLU A 23 17.62 -24.59 3.18
N ARG A 24 18.05 -23.32 3.11
CA ARG A 24 17.30 -22.12 3.55
C ARG A 24 15.86 -22.11 3.07
N SER A 25 15.64 -22.44 1.81
CA SER A 25 14.29 -22.39 1.22
C SER A 25 13.35 -23.45 1.83
N LEU A 26 13.84 -24.62 2.20
CA LEU A 26 13.05 -25.68 2.85
C LEU A 26 12.83 -25.35 4.32
N LEU A 27 13.86 -24.86 5.00
CA LEU A 27 13.77 -24.44 6.41
C LEU A 27 12.76 -23.31 6.61
N MET A 28 12.73 -22.31 5.71
CA MET A 28 11.71 -21.25 5.71
C MET A 28 10.29 -21.79 5.51
N ARG A 29 10.12 -22.84 4.68
CA ARG A 29 8.83 -23.48 4.43
C ARG A 29 8.36 -24.27 5.65
N MET A 30 9.26 -25.00 6.31
CA MET A 30 8.96 -25.70 7.57
C MET A 30 8.56 -24.72 8.67
N ALA A 31 9.30 -23.62 8.82
CA ALA A 31 8.99 -22.56 9.76
C ALA A 31 7.59 -21.97 9.52
N MET A 32 7.25 -21.63 8.27
CA MET A 32 5.93 -21.11 7.93
C MET A 32 4.82 -22.14 8.19
N ALA A 33 5.02 -23.40 7.81
CA ALA A 33 4.04 -24.45 8.07
C ALA A 33 3.75 -24.62 9.57
N TRP A 34 4.79 -24.50 10.40
CA TRP A 34 4.64 -24.54 11.85
C TRP A 34 3.86 -23.33 12.40
N VAL A 35 4.12 -22.12 11.89
CA VAL A 35 3.36 -20.91 12.25
C VAL A 35 1.88 -21.06 11.88
N VAL A 36 1.58 -21.57 10.68
CA VAL A 36 0.20 -21.85 10.24
C VAL A 36 -0.45 -22.90 11.16
N PHE A 37 0.23 -24.00 11.46
CA PHE A 37 -0.27 -25.04 12.36
C PHE A 37 -0.56 -24.52 13.78
N PHE A 38 0.27 -23.61 14.28
CA PHE A 38 0.05 -22.95 15.57
C PHE A 38 -1.28 -22.17 15.59
N HIS A 39 -1.60 -21.46 14.51
CA HIS A 39 -2.84 -20.66 14.40
C HIS A 39 -4.10 -21.47 14.12
N MET A 40 -4.00 -22.73 13.68
CA MET A 40 -5.17 -23.58 13.47
C MET A 40 -5.99 -23.71 14.76
N THR A 41 -7.32 -23.66 14.65
CA THR A 41 -8.24 -23.81 15.80
C THR A 41 -8.46 -25.28 16.22
N VAL A 42 -7.78 -26.23 15.55
CA VAL A 42 -7.87 -27.66 15.86
C VAL A 42 -7.41 -27.92 17.30
N TRP A 43 -8.32 -28.45 18.11
CA TRP A 43 -7.98 -28.95 19.45
C TRP A 43 -7.33 -30.33 19.34
N ILE A 44 -6.16 -30.49 19.96
CA ILE A 44 -5.43 -31.76 19.99
C ILE A 44 -5.75 -32.45 21.32
N PRO A 45 -6.26 -33.70 21.29
CA PRO A 45 -6.53 -34.46 22.52
C PRO A 45 -5.31 -34.60 23.42
N GLY A 46 -5.53 -34.62 24.74
CA GLY A 46 -4.49 -34.77 25.74
C GLY A 46 -3.67 -36.06 25.61
N ASP A 47 -4.23 -37.08 24.96
CA ASP A 47 -3.57 -38.36 24.68
C ASP A 47 -2.37 -38.22 23.74
N TRP A 48 -2.27 -37.09 23.01
CA TRP A 48 -1.18 -36.80 22.07
C TRP A 48 -0.32 -35.63 22.58
N PRO A 49 0.37 -35.78 23.73
CA PRO A 49 1.03 -34.68 24.42
C PRO A 49 2.15 -34.04 23.58
N VAL A 50 2.86 -34.84 22.78
CA VAL A 50 3.92 -34.35 21.89
C VAL A 50 3.34 -33.44 20.80
N LEU A 51 2.22 -33.82 20.17
CA LEU A 51 1.63 -33.01 19.10
C LEU A 51 1.01 -31.73 19.66
N SER A 52 0.37 -31.80 20.82
CA SER A 52 -0.14 -30.63 21.55
C SER A 52 1.00 -29.65 21.91
N PHE A 53 2.12 -30.19 22.40
CA PHE A 53 3.32 -29.42 22.70
C PHE A 53 3.91 -28.73 21.45
N ILE A 54 4.08 -29.49 20.36
CA ILE A 54 4.57 -28.94 19.08
C ILE A 54 3.62 -27.84 18.59
N LYS A 55 2.31 -28.03 18.68
CA LYS A 55 1.33 -26.99 18.30
C LYS A 55 1.54 -25.74 19.15
N GLY A 56 1.66 -25.85 20.47
CA GLY A 56 1.81 -24.70 21.39
C GLY A 56 3.11 -23.91 21.21
N MET A 57 4.14 -24.51 20.61
CA MET A 57 5.47 -23.92 20.45
C MET A 57 5.71 -23.19 19.12
N GLY A 58 4.65 -22.81 18.39
CA GLY A 58 4.73 -22.15 17.08
C GLY A 58 5.53 -20.85 17.03
N ASN A 59 5.74 -20.16 18.16
CA ASN A 59 6.58 -18.98 18.25
C ASN A 59 8.02 -19.25 17.79
N ILE A 60 8.53 -20.46 18.02
CA ILE A 60 9.86 -20.88 17.56
C ILE A 60 9.95 -20.88 16.03
N GLY A 61 8.85 -21.21 15.33
CA GLY A 61 8.79 -21.13 13.88
C GLY A 61 9.03 -19.71 13.35
N VAL A 62 8.51 -18.69 14.03
CA VAL A 62 8.77 -17.28 13.69
C VAL A 62 10.25 -16.94 13.90
N ASP A 63 10.86 -17.43 14.98
CA ASP A 63 12.25 -17.16 15.30
C ASP A 63 13.22 -17.83 14.31
N MET A 64 12.93 -19.07 13.90
CA MET A 64 13.62 -19.74 12.81
C MET A 64 13.56 -18.91 11.52
N PHE A 65 12.38 -18.37 11.20
CA PHE A 65 12.17 -17.52 10.03
C PHE A 65 12.97 -16.21 10.12
N LEU A 66 13.06 -15.60 11.29
CA LEU A 66 13.80 -14.35 11.52
C LEU A 66 15.31 -14.53 11.43
N ILE A 67 15.87 -15.62 12.00
CA ILE A 67 17.30 -15.95 11.89
C ILE A 67 17.69 -16.08 10.41
N LEU A 68 16.95 -16.88 9.64
CA LEU A 68 17.20 -17.10 8.22
C LEU A 68 16.92 -15.84 7.36
N SER A 69 16.08 -14.93 7.85
CA SER A 69 15.78 -13.64 7.19
C SER A 69 16.93 -12.65 7.41
N GLY A 70 17.45 -12.54 8.62
CA GLY A 70 18.63 -11.74 8.95
C GLY A 70 19.85 -12.17 8.12
N ALA A 71 20.10 -13.48 8.05
CA ALA A 71 21.17 -14.05 7.23
C ALA A 71 20.98 -13.76 5.72
N GLY A 72 19.74 -13.85 5.23
CA GLY A 72 19.44 -13.56 3.83
C GLY A 72 19.56 -12.08 3.46
N LEU A 73 19.34 -11.16 4.40
CA LEU A 73 19.51 -9.73 4.16
C LEU A 73 20.98 -9.34 3.98
N TYR A 74 21.89 -10.05 4.66
CA TYR A 74 23.33 -9.80 4.58
C TYR A 74 23.82 -9.95 3.15
N HIS A 75 23.56 -11.11 2.54
CA HIS A 75 23.90 -11.34 1.12
C HIS A 75 23.24 -10.34 0.18
N SER A 76 21.99 -9.99 0.46
CA SER A 76 21.26 -9.08 -0.42
C SER A 76 21.73 -7.63 -0.33
N TYR A 77 22.20 -7.17 0.83
CA TYR A 77 22.76 -5.83 0.98
C TYR A 77 24.21 -5.79 0.50
N GLN A 78 24.99 -6.82 0.80
CA GLN A 78 26.36 -7.01 0.30
C GLN A 78 26.39 -6.95 -1.24
N SER A 79 25.54 -7.73 -1.92
CA SER A 79 25.45 -7.72 -3.38
C SER A 79 25.10 -6.34 -3.97
N LEU A 80 24.28 -5.55 -3.28
CA LEU A 80 23.98 -4.17 -3.70
C LEU A 80 25.18 -3.24 -3.48
N SER A 81 25.85 -3.38 -2.34
CA SER A 81 27.05 -2.60 -2.01
C SER A 81 28.19 -2.86 -2.99
N GLU A 82 28.39 -4.13 -3.38
CA GLU A 82 29.38 -4.54 -4.40
C GLU A 82 29.07 -3.96 -5.78
N GLN A 83 27.79 -3.77 -6.11
CA GLN A 83 27.34 -3.10 -7.34
C GLN A 83 27.43 -1.57 -7.27
N GLY A 84 27.93 -1.00 -6.18
CA GLY A 84 27.97 0.46 -5.96
C GLY A 84 26.58 1.09 -5.72
N LEU A 85 25.56 0.27 -5.45
CA LEU A 85 24.19 0.73 -5.19
C LEU A 85 24.02 0.98 -3.69
N GLY A 86 23.76 2.24 -3.30
CA GLY A 86 23.63 2.64 -1.89
C GLY A 86 22.32 2.20 -1.21
N PHE A 87 22.17 2.56 0.07
CA PHE A 87 21.02 2.23 0.92
C PHE A 87 19.65 2.61 0.32
N LYS A 88 19.59 3.65 -0.53
CA LYS A 88 18.38 4.07 -1.23
C LYS A 88 17.81 2.94 -2.10
N GLU A 89 18.68 2.22 -2.80
CA GLU A 89 18.26 1.11 -3.65
C GLU A 89 17.78 -0.08 -2.83
N PHE A 90 18.45 -0.34 -1.71
CA PHE A 90 18.00 -1.35 -0.75
C PHE A 90 16.59 -1.04 -0.24
N TYR A 91 16.34 0.17 0.27
CA TYR A 91 15.00 0.56 0.73
C TYR A 91 13.95 0.47 -0.37
N ARG A 92 14.29 0.89 -1.60
CA ARG A 92 13.38 0.77 -2.75
C ARG A 92 13.01 -0.70 -3.01
N LYS A 93 13.99 -1.59 -3.11
CA LYS A 93 13.75 -3.03 -3.34
C LYS A 93 12.95 -3.67 -2.19
N ARG A 94 13.16 -3.23 -0.95
CA ARG A 94 12.44 -3.74 0.23
C ARG A 94 11.01 -3.24 0.32
N PHE A 95 10.79 -1.96 0.07
CA PHE A 95 9.45 -1.36 0.03
C PHE A 95 8.58 -2.09 -0.98
N TRP A 96 9.06 -2.25 -2.22
CA TRP A 96 8.30 -2.92 -3.29
C TRP A 96 8.12 -4.42 -3.09
N ARG A 97 8.91 -5.05 -2.21
CA ARG A 97 8.74 -6.47 -1.84
C ARG A 97 7.61 -6.69 -0.84
N ILE A 98 7.33 -5.71 0.03
CA ILE A 98 6.36 -5.86 1.13
C ILE A 98 5.07 -5.09 0.85
N ALA A 99 5.17 -3.81 0.46
CA ALA A 99 4.03 -2.90 0.44
C ALA A 99 2.85 -3.39 -0.43
N PRO A 100 3.05 -3.91 -1.66
CA PRO A 100 1.94 -4.41 -2.46
C PRO A 100 1.19 -5.57 -1.80
N ALA A 101 1.92 -6.57 -1.30
CA ALA A 101 1.31 -7.74 -0.64
C ALA A 101 0.57 -7.34 0.64
N VAL A 102 1.16 -6.47 1.46
CA VAL A 102 0.53 -5.98 2.70
C VAL A 102 -0.78 -5.27 2.41
N VAL A 103 -0.77 -4.29 1.50
CA VAL A 103 -1.98 -3.53 1.18
C VAL A 103 -3.02 -4.44 0.55
N ILE A 104 -2.67 -5.27 -0.43
CA ILE A 104 -3.64 -6.15 -1.12
C ILE A 104 -4.25 -7.18 -0.15
N CYS A 105 -3.47 -7.76 0.77
CA CYS A 105 -3.98 -8.74 1.71
C CYS A 105 -4.82 -8.14 2.85
N LEU A 106 -4.41 -6.97 3.38
CA LEU A 106 -5.06 -6.37 4.54
C LEU A 106 -6.23 -5.47 4.17
N LEU A 107 -6.24 -4.91 2.95
CA LEU A 107 -7.31 -4.04 2.46
C LEU A 107 -8.69 -4.71 2.59
N PRO A 108 -8.96 -5.94 2.10
CA PRO A 108 -10.28 -6.55 2.23
C PRO A 108 -10.72 -6.74 3.69
N TRP A 109 -9.81 -7.17 4.56
CA TRP A 109 -10.10 -7.42 5.98
C TRP A 109 -10.43 -6.14 6.73
N PHE A 110 -9.61 -5.10 6.63
CA PHE A 110 -9.88 -3.84 7.32
C PHE A 110 -11.02 -3.06 6.69
N THR A 111 -11.28 -3.28 5.39
CA THR A 111 -12.49 -2.78 4.74
C THR A 111 -13.72 -3.45 5.34
N TYR A 112 -13.71 -4.77 5.52
CA TYR A 112 -14.75 -5.48 6.27
C TYR A 112 -14.87 -4.99 7.73
N GLN A 113 -13.76 -4.78 8.45
CA GLN A 113 -13.82 -4.27 9.82
C GLN A 113 -14.41 -2.86 9.89
N GLN A 114 -14.08 -2.00 8.94
CA GLN A 114 -14.67 -0.66 8.83
C GLN A 114 -16.20 -0.73 8.72
N PHE A 115 -16.74 -1.81 8.15
CA PHE A 115 -18.19 -2.03 8.01
C PHE A 115 -18.84 -2.51 9.31
N THR A 116 -18.09 -3.27 10.13
CA THR A 116 -18.61 -3.81 11.40
C THR A 116 -18.35 -2.92 12.61
N ALA A 117 -17.30 -2.11 12.56
CA ALA A 117 -16.85 -1.22 13.63
C ALA A 117 -16.10 -0.03 13.00
N PRO A 118 -16.83 0.99 12.51
CA PRO A 118 -16.24 2.11 11.78
C PRO A 118 -15.15 2.83 12.59
N SER A 119 -14.03 3.12 11.92
CA SER A 119 -12.91 3.87 12.47
C SER A 119 -12.62 5.12 11.64
N SER A 120 -11.81 6.05 12.16
CA SER A 120 -11.38 7.20 11.35
C SER A 120 -10.58 6.74 10.13
N PHE A 121 -10.64 7.49 9.02
CA PHE A 121 -9.89 7.15 7.80
C PHE A 121 -8.36 7.02 8.03
N ALA A 122 -7.77 7.78 8.97
CA ALA A 122 -6.34 7.65 9.34
C ALA A 122 -6.09 6.30 9.97
N ARG A 123 -7.00 5.88 10.86
CA ARG A 123 -6.89 4.59 11.50
C ARG A 123 -6.96 3.48 10.46
N TYR A 124 -7.94 3.54 9.57
CA TYR A 124 -8.05 2.63 8.44
C TYR A 124 -6.78 2.59 7.57
N LEU A 125 -6.19 3.75 7.24
CA LEU A 125 -4.94 3.81 6.46
C LEU A 125 -3.75 3.21 7.22
N MET A 126 -3.65 3.47 8.53
CA MET A 126 -2.64 2.86 9.41
C MET A 126 -2.86 1.34 9.53
N ASP A 127 -4.11 0.89 9.49
CA ASP A 127 -4.47 -0.52 9.55
C ASP A 127 -4.06 -1.27 8.28
N ILE A 128 -4.41 -0.77 7.09
CA ILE A 128 -4.04 -1.39 5.80
C ILE A 128 -2.54 -1.32 5.49
N THR A 129 -1.81 -0.41 6.15
CA THR A 129 -0.33 -0.32 6.06
C THR A 129 0.38 -1.05 7.18
N SER A 130 -0.36 -1.73 8.07
CA SER A 130 0.11 -2.39 9.30
C SER A 130 0.71 -1.47 10.37
N LEU A 131 0.84 -0.17 10.11
CA LEU A 131 1.47 0.80 11.02
C LEU A 131 0.70 0.99 12.33
N SER A 132 -0.61 0.70 12.34
CA SER A 132 -1.41 0.76 13.57
C SER A 132 -0.99 -0.26 14.64
N PHE A 133 -0.23 -1.31 14.27
CA PHE A 133 0.36 -2.23 15.24
C PHE A 133 1.19 -1.50 16.31
N TRP A 134 1.99 -0.50 15.91
CA TRP A 134 2.79 0.27 16.86
C TRP A 134 1.96 1.23 17.71
N TRP A 135 0.66 1.37 17.46
CA TRP A 135 -0.21 2.25 18.24
C TRP A 135 -0.94 1.51 19.35
N ASP A 136 -1.42 0.29 19.09
CA ASP A 136 -2.22 -0.49 20.06
C ASP A 136 -1.97 -2.01 20.06
N GLY A 137 -1.03 -2.49 19.23
CA GLY A 137 -0.70 -3.90 19.09
C GLY A 137 -1.79 -4.79 18.49
N ARG A 138 -2.95 -4.27 18.11
CA ARG A 138 -4.12 -5.07 17.70
C ARG A 138 -4.08 -5.49 16.23
N ASN A 139 -3.23 -4.86 15.43
CA ASN A 139 -3.17 -5.14 14.01
C ASN A 139 -2.55 -6.53 13.74
N PRO A 140 -3.26 -7.46 13.08
CA PRO A 140 -2.74 -8.79 12.77
C PRO A 140 -1.53 -8.78 11.84
N GLY A 141 -1.30 -7.70 11.09
CA GLY A 141 -0.13 -7.47 10.24
C GLY A 141 1.15 -7.08 11.00
N TRP A 142 1.25 -7.38 12.30
CA TRP A 142 2.38 -7.01 13.15
C TRP A 142 3.76 -7.37 12.57
N TYR A 143 3.89 -8.53 11.89
CA TYR A 143 5.17 -8.95 11.29
C TYR A 143 5.58 -8.03 10.14
N ALA A 144 4.62 -7.50 9.38
CA ALA A 144 4.90 -6.52 8.33
C ALA A 144 5.36 -5.20 8.94
N ALA A 145 4.68 -4.73 9.99
CA ALA A 145 5.07 -3.54 10.75
C ALA A 145 6.49 -3.68 11.34
N PHE A 146 6.79 -4.85 11.90
CA PHE A 146 8.11 -5.21 12.42
C PHE A 146 9.17 -5.24 11.32
N SER A 147 8.88 -5.88 10.18
CA SER A 147 9.78 -5.96 9.03
C SER A 147 10.18 -4.59 8.48
N ILE A 148 9.26 -3.61 8.48
CA ILE A 148 9.55 -2.24 8.07
C ILE A 148 10.65 -1.63 8.96
N VAL A 149 10.54 -1.80 10.28
CA VAL A 149 11.54 -1.31 11.25
C VAL A 149 12.87 -2.03 11.07
N LEU A 150 12.87 -3.36 10.95
CA LEU A 150 14.08 -4.15 10.70
C LEU A 150 14.82 -3.71 9.44
N TYR A 151 14.08 -3.46 8.35
CA TYR A 151 14.67 -3.00 7.10
C TYR A 151 15.21 -1.58 7.20
N ALA A 152 14.53 -0.68 7.93
CA ALA A 152 15.02 0.66 8.16
C ALA A 152 16.37 0.66 8.90
N LEU A 153 16.49 -0.17 9.95
CA LEU A 153 17.70 -0.32 10.76
C LEU A 153 18.82 -1.09 10.05
N TYR A 154 18.49 -1.91 9.04
CA TYR A 154 19.42 -2.86 8.45
C TYR A 154 20.77 -2.27 7.98
N PRO A 155 20.83 -1.12 7.28
CA PRO A 155 22.10 -0.54 6.86
C PRO A 155 23.05 -0.22 8.03
N LEU A 156 22.52 0.18 9.19
CA LEU A 156 23.30 0.46 10.40
C LEU A 156 23.84 -0.84 11.02
N ILE A 157 23.01 -1.88 11.04
CA ILE A 157 23.42 -3.22 11.49
C ILE A 157 24.53 -3.75 10.58
N PHE A 158 24.34 -3.66 9.26
CA PHE A 158 25.33 -4.11 8.28
C PHE A 158 26.67 -3.38 8.43
N ALA A 159 26.66 -2.07 8.69
CA ALA A 159 27.88 -1.30 8.94
C ALA A 159 28.65 -1.75 10.21
N SER A 160 27.97 -2.42 11.14
CA SER A 160 28.57 -2.98 12.36
C SER A 160 29.20 -4.36 12.14
N ILE A 161 28.90 -5.04 11.03
CA ILE A 161 29.39 -6.38 10.72
C ILE A 161 30.83 -6.29 10.20
N ARG A 162 31.72 -7.10 10.77
CA ARG A 162 33.13 -7.24 10.34
C ARG A 162 33.36 -8.66 9.81
N PRO A 163 33.31 -8.87 8.48
CA PRO A 163 33.64 -10.16 7.90
C PRO A 163 35.09 -10.50 8.23
N GLY A 164 35.33 -11.50 9.08
CA GLY A 164 36.69 -11.93 9.44
C GLY A 164 36.82 -12.19 10.92
N ASP A 165 36.03 -11.45 11.69
CA ASP A 165 36.24 -11.29 13.10
C ASP A 165 34.99 -11.72 13.86
N ALA A 166 34.90 -13.02 14.13
CA ALA A 166 33.78 -13.61 14.85
C ALA A 166 33.62 -13.00 16.25
N ARG A 167 34.73 -12.62 16.92
CA ARG A 167 34.68 -12.01 18.26
C ARG A 167 34.02 -10.64 18.20
N ARG A 168 34.43 -9.76 17.27
CA ARG A 168 33.79 -8.46 17.09
C ARG A 168 32.33 -8.57 16.67
N ASN A 169 31.98 -9.53 15.82
CA ASN A 169 30.59 -9.76 15.43
C ASN A 169 29.72 -10.22 16.61
N ILE A 170 30.25 -11.07 17.51
CA ILE A 170 29.57 -11.44 18.75
C ILE A 170 29.40 -10.23 19.67
N SER A 171 30.45 -9.42 19.86
CA SER A 171 30.35 -8.19 20.67
C SER A 171 29.33 -7.21 20.10
N ALA A 172 29.30 -7.03 18.79
CA ALA A 172 28.32 -6.18 18.11
C ALA A 172 26.89 -6.74 18.26
N PHE A 173 26.71 -8.06 18.10
CA PHE A 173 25.44 -8.72 18.38
C PHE A 173 24.96 -8.47 19.82
N LEU A 174 25.84 -8.66 20.82
CA LEU A 174 25.51 -8.44 22.23
C LEU A 174 25.17 -6.97 22.49
N ALA A 175 25.88 -6.02 21.87
CA ALA A 175 25.58 -4.60 22.00
C ALA A 175 24.20 -4.24 21.40
N TRP A 176 23.92 -4.67 20.16
CA TRP A 176 22.62 -4.44 19.52
C TRP A 176 21.48 -5.14 20.27
N GLY A 177 21.68 -6.40 20.67
CA GLY A 177 20.73 -7.15 21.48
C GLY A 177 20.46 -6.47 22.82
N GLY A 178 21.51 -6.08 23.54
CA GLY A 178 21.42 -5.41 24.83
C GLY A 178 20.68 -4.07 24.77
N VAL A 179 20.96 -3.25 23.75
CA VAL A 179 20.25 -1.97 23.54
C VAL A 179 18.75 -2.20 23.35
N PHE A 180 18.35 -3.19 22.55
CA PHE A 180 16.93 -3.45 22.31
C PHE A 180 16.23 -4.15 23.47
N VAL A 181 16.94 -4.99 24.23
CA VAL A 181 16.42 -5.56 25.49
C VAL A 181 16.20 -4.45 26.51
N LEU A 182 17.17 -3.55 26.68
CA LEU A 182 17.04 -2.38 27.56
C LEU A 182 15.89 -1.47 27.10
N PHE A 183 15.79 -1.18 25.80
CA PHE A 183 14.69 -0.41 25.23
C PHE A 183 13.33 -1.06 25.52
N SER A 184 13.22 -2.38 25.37
CA SER A 184 12.01 -3.13 25.68
C SER A 184 11.65 -3.04 27.17
N TYR A 185 12.65 -3.12 28.05
CA TYR A 185 12.47 -2.97 29.49
C TYR A 185 12.03 -1.54 29.88
N ILE A 186 12.59 -0.51 29.24
CA ILE A 186 12.18 0.88 29.43
C ILE A 186 10.70 1.05 29.06
N ILE A 187 10.26 0.51 27.92
CA ILE A 187 8.84 0.56 27.53
C ILE A 187 7.97 -0.13 28.58
N LYS A 188 8.36 -1.32 29.03
CA LYS A 188 7.64 -2.06 30.09
C LYS A 188 7.53 -1.27 31.39
N TRP A 189 8.59 -0.56 31.77
CA TRP A 189 8.62 0.25 32.99
C TRP A 189 7.68 1.45 32.91
N TYR A 190 7.66 2.16 31.79
CA TYR A 190 6.84 3.35 31.61
C TYR A 190 5.36 3.05 31.29
N ASP A 191 5.11 2.05 30.44
CA ASP A 191 3.76 1.64 30.05
C ASP A 191 3.70 0.11 29.90
N PRO A 192 3.42 -0.63 31.00
CA PRO A 192 3.37 -2.09 30.97
C PRO A 192 2.21 -2.61 30.11
N VAL A 193 1.10 -1.87 30.02
CA VAL A 193 -0.07 -2.29 29.22
C VAL A 193 0.28 -2.24 27.73
N TYR A 194 0.89 -1.15 27.28
CA TYR A 194 1.34 -1.01 25.90
C TYR A 194 2.45 -2.02 25.58
N TYR A 195 3.39 -2.24 26.50
CA TYR A 195 4.44 -3.27 26.32
C TYR A 195 3.84 -4.63 25.98
N TRP A 196 2.84 -5.11 26.73
CA TRP A 196 2.23 -6.41 26.46
C TRP A 196 1.51 -6.49 25.11
N GLN A 197 1.06 -5.35 24.56
CA GLN A 197 0.45 -5.29 23.23
C GLN A 197 1.47 -5.44 22.10
N ILE A 198 2.70 -4.97 22.30
CA ILE A 198 3.75 -4.99 21.26
C ILE A 198 4.93 -5.92 21.57
N GLU A 199 4.92 -6.60 22.73
CA GLU A 199 5.95 -7.53 23.21
C GLU A 199 6.36 -8.50 22.12
N LEU A 200 5.36 -8.98 21.36
CA LEU A 200 5.56 -9.91 20.27
C LEU A 200 6.60 -9.41 19.26
N ALA A 201 6.62 -8.12 18.90
CA ALA A 201 7.66 -7.59 18.02
C ALA A 201 8.96 -7.28 18.79
N LEU A 202 8.86 -6.73 20.00
CA LEU A 202 10.01 -6.27 20.79
C LEU A 202 10.98 -7.39 21.15
N SER A 203 10.47 -8.55 21.59
CA SER A 203 11.32 -9.67 22.01
C SER A 203 12.05 -10.37 20.87
N ARG A 204 11.73 -10.03 19.60
CA ARG A 204 12.24 -10.70 18.39
C ARG A 204 13.37 -9.95 17.69
N PHE A 205 13.70 -8.73 18.14
CA PHE A 205 14.87 -8.00 17.65
C PHE A 205 16.18 -8.79 17.85
N PRO A 206 16.51 -9.33 19.05
CA PRO A 206 17.74 -10.08 19.25
C PRO A 206 17.85 -11.31 18.35
N VAL A 207 16.75 -12.03 18.14
CA VAL A 207 16.69 -13.21 17.25
C VAL A 207 17.08 -12.86 15.82
N PHE A 208 16.53 -11.76 15.30
CA PHE A 208 16.87 -11.28 13.97
C PHE A 208 18.32 -10.80 13.88
N PHE A 209 18.82 -10.08 14.89
CA PHE A 209 20.21 -9.63 14.94
C PHE A 209 21.18 -10.80 14.96
N PHE A 210 20.90 -11.85 15.72
CA PHE A 210 21.70 -13.07 15.72
C PHE A 210 21.85 -13.63 14.30
N GLY A 211 20.76 -13.72 13.54
CA GLY A 211 20.77 -14.11 12.13
C GLY A 211 21.65 -13.21 11.24
N CYS A 212 21.67 -11.89 11.51
CA CYS A 212 22.52 -10.95 10.77
C CYS A 212 24.02 -11.15 11.06
N PHE A 213 24.38 -11.30 12.34
CA PHE A 213 25.78 -11.39 12.76
C PHE A 213 26.42 -12.76 12.55
N ILE A 214 25.63 -13.84 12.47
CA ILE A 214 26.13 -15.17 12.10
C ILE A 214 26.30 -15.35 10.57
N ALA A 215 25.69 -14.48 9.76
CA ALA A 215 25.67 -14.59 8.30
C ALA A 215 27.06 -14.69 7.64
N PRO A 216 28.09 -13.92 8.04
CA PRO A 216 29.44 -14.06 7.46
C PRO A 216 30.06 -15.44 7.71
N GLU A 217 29.75 -16.07 8.85
CA GLU A 217 30.27 -17.39 9.20
C GLU A 217 29.53 -18.51 8.44
N ILE A 218 28.23 -18.30 8.15
CA ILE A 218 27.44 -19.15 7.24
C ILE A 218 28.02 -19.08 5.82
N GLU A 219 28.33 -17.89 5.32
CA GLU A 219 28.89 -17.66 3.98
C GLU A 219 30.24 -18.36 3.79
N ARG A 220 31.09 -18.29 4.81
CA ARG A 220 32.40 -18.98 4.83
C ARG A 220 32.30 -20.48 4.98
N GLY A 221 31.11 -20.99 5.29
CA GLY A 221 30.91 -22.40 5.57
C GLY A 221 31.73 -22.88 6.78
N ARG A 222 31.90 -22.04 7.81
CA ARG A 222 32.68 -22.40 9.00
C ARG A 222 32.23 -23.73 9.58
N GLU A 223 33.19 -24.59 9.88
CA GLU A 223 32.90 -25.88 10.50
C GLU A 223 32.60 -25.71 11.99
N VAL A 224 31.53 -26.39 12.43
CA VAL A 224 31.12 -26.47 13.82
C VAL A 224 31.38 -27.89 14.30
N SER A 225 32.01 -28.02 15.46
CA SER A 225 32.34 -29.33 16.03
C SER A 225 31.08 -30.11 16.42
N GLY A 226 31.14 -31.43 16.30
CA GLY A 226 30.07 -32.33 16.72
C GLY A 226 29.67 -32.19 18.19
N TRP A 227 30.66 -31.94 19.06
CA TRP A 227 30.46 -31.70 20.49
C TRP A 227 29.69 -30.41 20.78
N PHE A 228 29.99 -29.34 20.05
CA PHE A 228 29.23 -28.10 20.17
C PHE A 228 27.78 -28.29 19.74
N LEU A 229 27.54 -29.03 18.64
CA LEU A 229 26.18 -29.33 18.18
C LEU A 229 25.41 -30.21 19.17
N LEU A 230 26.06 -31.21 19.74
CA LEU A 230 25.47 -32.03 20.80
C LEU A 230 25.11 -31.18 22.02
N ALA A 231 26.02 -30.33 22.47
CA ALA A 231 25.77 -29.39 23.58
C ALA A 231 24.61 -28.44 23.25
N LEU A 232 24.54 -27.92 22.02
CA LEU A 232 23.45 -27.07 21.56
C LEU A 232 22.11 -27.80 21.57
N TYR A 233 22.06 -29.06 21.13
CA TYR A 233 20.83 -29.85 21.12
C TYR A 233 20.37 -30.22 22.52
N VAL A 234 21.30 -30.62 23.39
CA VAL A 234 21.01 -30.89 24.81
C VAL A 234 20.51 -29.61 25.49
N ALA A 235 21.20 -28.49 25.31
CA ALA A 235 20.77 -27.19 25.84
C ALA A 235 19.38 -26.80 25.30
N SER A 236 19.11 -26.99 24.01
CA SER A 236 17.80 -26.73 23.42
C SER A 236 16.72 -27.60 24.06
N GLY A 237 16.99 -28.90 24.27
CA GLY A 237 16.07 -29.83 24.93
C GLY A 237 15.80 -29.45 26.39
N VAL A 238 16.84 -29.05 27.13
CA VAL A 238 16.71 -28.55 28.51
C VAL A 238 15.88 -27.27 28.56
N LEU A 239 16.14 -26.32 27.66
CA LEU A 239 15.36 -25.08 27.57
C LEU A 239 13.90 -25.38 27.20
N ILE A 240 13.65 -26.28 26.25
CA ILE A 240 12.30 -26.72 25.89
C ILE A 240 11.57 -27.33 27.10
N ALA A 241 12.22 -28.25 27.82
CA ALA A 241 11.66 -28.87 29.02
C ALA A 241 11.40 -27.83 30.13
N TRP A 242 12.33 -26.88 30.30
CA TRP A 242 12.19 -25.78 31.25
C TRP A 242 10.99 -24.88 30.92
N MET A 243 10.84 -24.47 29.66
CA MET A 243 9.70 -23.66 29.21
C MET A 243 8.37 -24.40 29.34
N ALA A 244 8.37 -25.73 29.17
CA ALA A 244 7.18 -26.55 29.38
C ALA A 244 6.80 -26.65 30.87
N GLY A 245 7.78 -26.71 31.77
CA GLY A 245 7.57 -26.84 33.22
C GLY A 245 7.33 -25.52 33.96
N SER A 246 7.60 -24.38 33.34
CA SER A 246 7.44 -23.05 33.96
C SER A 246 6.86 -22.03 32.95
N PRO A 247 5.59 -22.18 32.56
CA PRO A 247 4.98 -21.35 31.51
C PRO A 247 4.90 -19.86 31.87
N GLU A 248 4.91 -19.51 33.16
CA GLU A 248 4.88 -18.13 33.66
C GLU A 248 6.29 -17.49 33.78
N GLY A 249 7.36 -18.21 33.42
CA GLY A 249 8.76 -17.75 33.49
C GLY A 249 9.44 -18.02 34.85
N ILE A 250 10.78 -17.93 34.92
CA ILE A 250 11.50 -18.03 36.21
C ILE A 250 11.21 -16.77 37.03
N GLY A 251 10.73 -16.94 38.27
CA GLY A 251 10.49 -15.84 39.20
C GLY A 251 9.43 -14.82 38.72
N GLY A 252 8.53 -15.23 37.81
CA GLY A 252 7.50 -14.36 37.21
C GLY A 252 7.97 -13.51 36.01
N VAL A 253 9.16 -13.78 35.46
CA VAL A 253 9.73 -13.00 34.34
C VAL A 253 9.59 -13.75 33.01
N TYR A 254 8.43 -13.59 32.38
CA TYR A 254 8.05 -14.19 31.09
C TYR A 254 9.03 -13.86 29.93
N GLU A 255 9.75 -12.74 29.99
CA GLU A 255 10.69 -12.33 28.96
C GLU A 255 11.86 -13.29 28.77
N PHE A 256 12.34 -13.91 29.85
CA PHE A 256 13.44 -14.89 29.74
C PHE A 256 13.04 -16.07 28.88
N THR A 257 11.79 -16.52 28.97
CA THR A 257 11.21 -17.56 28.13
C THR A 257 11.26 -17.17 26.66
N ARG A 258 10.97 -15.91 26.32
CA ARG A 258 11.02 -15.40 24.94
C ARG A 258 12.44 -15.35 24.39
N TYR A 259 13.40 -14.87 25.17
CA TYR A 259 14.80 -14.82 24.71
C TYR A 259 15.44 -16.20 24.62
N ALA A 260 14.99 -17.17 25.44
CA ALA A 260 15.41 -18.57 25.36
C ALA A 260 14.99 -19.26 24.07
N TYR A 261 14.02 -18.74 23.32
CA TYR A 261 13.68 -19.29 22.00
C TYR A 261 14.79 -19.10 20.96
N CYS A 262 15.64 -18.07 21.09
CA CYS A 262 16.73 -17.84 20.13
C CYS A 262 17.70 -19.04 20.00
N PRO A 263 18.33 -19.54 21.09
CA PRO A 263 19.21 -20.71 21.01
C PRO A 263 18.45 -21.98 20.60
N VAL A 264 17.20 -22.15 21.03
CA VAL A 264 16.36 -23.29 20.65
C VAL A 264 16.07 -23.30 19.15
N ALA A 265 15.66 -22.15 18.59
CA ALA A 265 15.40 -21.99 17.17
C ALA A 265 16.64 -22.28 16.33
N PHE A 266 17.82 -21.81 16.78
CA PHE A 266 19.08 -22.11 16.09
C PHE A 266 19.44 -23.61 16.15
N GLY A 267 19.27 -24.26 17.32
CA GLY A 267 19.46 -25.70 17.46
C GLY A 267 18.55 -26.51 16.54
N LEU A 268 17.26 -26.16 16.48
CA LEU A 268 16.28 -26.81 15.60
C LEU A 268 16.56 -26.55 14.12
N LEU A 269 17.05 -25.36 13.74
CA LEU A 269 17.49 -25.08 12.37
C LEU A 269 18.65 -26.00 11.96
N MET A 270 19.67 -26.12 12.81
CA MET A 270 20.82 -26.99 12.54
C MET A 270 20.41 -28.47 12.45
N LEU A 271 19.57 -28.94 13.36
CA LEU A 271 19.04 -30.30 13.34
C LEU A 271 18.23 -30.56 12.06
N SER A 272 17.29 -29.67 11.74
CA SER A 272 16.44 -29.78 10.55
C SER A 272 17.26 -29.78 9.27
N ALA A 273 18.26 -28.89 9.17
CA ALA A 273 19.14 -28.81 8.01
C ALA A 273 19.94 -30.12 7.80
N ARG A 274 20.43 -30.73 8.89
CA ARG A 274 21.13 -32.02 8.85
C ARG A 274 20.21 -33.16 8.42
N LEU A 275 19.00 -33.24 8.99
CA LEU A 275 18.02 -34.27 8.63
C LEU A 275 17.62 -34.17 7.16
N LEU A 276 17.37 -32.96 6.65
CA LEU A 276 17.09 -32.72 5.23
C LEU A 276 18.26 -33.15 4.35
N SER A 277 19.50 -32.78 4.73
CA SER A 277 20.69 -33.18 3.99
C SER A 277 20.92 -34.69 4.00
N ALA A 278 20.63 -35.37 5.11
CA ALA A 278 20.76 -36.82 5.24
C ALA A 278 19.72 -37.56 4.40
N ALA A 279 18.46 -37.11 4.43
CA ALA A 279 17.38 -37.64 3.61
C ALA A 279 17.67 -37.48 2.11
N SER A 280 18.30 -36.37 1.72
CA SER A 280 18.74 -36.11 0.35
C SER A 280 19.89 -37.01 -0.10
N GLY A 281 20.72 -37.48 0.85
CA GLY A 281 21.83 -38.40 0.60
C GLY A 281 21.42 -39.88 0.60
N ALA A 282 20.36 -40.24 1.34
CA ALA A 282 19.88 -41.61 1.49
C ALA A 282 19.02 -42.12 0.31
N SER A 283 18.62 -41.26 -0.63
CA SER A 283 17.83 -41.67 -1.79
C SER A 283 18.69 -42.46 -2.80
N ALA A 284 18.66 -43.79 -2.68
CA ALA A 284 19.14 -44.77 -3.65
C ALA A 284 18.29 -44.77 -4.97
N LEU A 285 18.23 -43.63 -5.67
CA LEU A 285 17.51 -43.46 -6.94
C LEU A 285 18.45 -43.07 -8.09
N ARG A 286 19.70 -43.53 -8.05
CA ARG A 286 20.65 -43.36 -9.17
C ARG A 286 20.64 -44.52 -10.21
N PRO A 287 20.39 -45.81 -9.88
CA PRO A 287 20.47 -46.87 -10.90
C PRO A 287 19.23 -47.01 -11.80
N VAL A 288 18.02 -46.65 -11.33
CA VAL A 288 16.77 -46.76 -12.12
C VAL A 288 16.71 -45.74 -13.27
N ARG A 289 17.51 -44.66 -13.20
CA ARG A 289 17.64 -43.64 -14.24
C ARG A 289 18.28 -44.15 -15.55
N ALA A 290 19.03 -45.25 -15.52
CA ALA A 290 19.65 -45.81 -16.71
C ALA A 290 18.74 -46.82 -17.43
N GLY A 291 18.02 -47.67 -16.68
CA GLY A 291 17.13 -48.70 -17.22
C GLY A 291 15.86 -48.16 -17.88
N LEU A 292 15.18 -47.17 -17.28
CA LEU A 292 13.96 -46.57 -17.87
C LEU A 292 14.25 -45.78 -19.15
N ARG A 293 15.49 -45.27 -19.30
CA ARG A 293 15.95 -44.49 -20.46
C ARG A 293 16.11 -45.35 -21.72
N ALA A 294 16.37 -46.65 -21.55
CA ALA A 294 16.47 -47.61 -22.65
C ALA A 294 15.09 -48.15 -23.05
N CYS A 295 14.19 -48.39 -22.09
CA CYS A 295 12.87 -48.98 -22.37
C CYS A 295 11.90 -48.00 -23.06
N LEU A 296 11.88 -46.72 -22.65
CA LEU A 296 11.00 -45.69 -23.25
C LEU A 296 11.43 -45.24 -24.66
N LYS A 297 12.71 -45.41 -25.02
CA LYS A 297 13.20 -45.14 -26.39
C LYS A 297 12.73 -46.18 -27.41
N HIS A 298 12.39 -47.39 -26.97
CA HIS A 298 11.93 -48.45 -27.86
C HIS A 298 10.42 -48.40 -28.10
N HIS A 299 9.64 -47.88 -27.14
CA HIS A 299 8.18 -47.87 -27.22
C HIS A 299 7.60 -46.63 -27.94
N SER A 300 8.32 -45.50 -28.00
CA SER A 300 7.82 -44.29 -28.69
C SER A 300 7.99 -44.31 -30.22
N ARG A 301 8.59 -45.36 -30.80
CA ARG A 301 8.75 -45.51 -32.25
C ARG A 301 7.55 -46.16 -32.94
N HIS A 302 6.53 -46.62 -32.19
CA HIS A 302 5.46 -47.47 -32.73
C HIS A 302 4.04 -46.91 -32.65
N LEU A 303 3.81 -45.65 -32.27
CA LEU A 303 2.47 -45.05 -32.44
C LEU A 303 2.54 -43.70 -33.14
N HIS A 304 2.34 -43.75 -34.44
CA HIS A 304 1.98 -42.62 -35.29
C HIS A 304 0.46 -42.64 -35.56
N ALA A 305 -0.10 -41.42 -35.59
CA ALA A 305 -1.25 -40.95 -36.40
C ALA A 305 -2.68 -41.03 -35.78
N PRO A 306 -3.68 -40.24 -36.26
CA PRO A 306 -3.64 -38.81 -36.68
C PRO A 306 -4.98 -38.01 -36.50
N LEU A 307 -4.99 -36.74 -36.99
CA LEU A 307 -6.14 -35.86 -37.40
C LEU A 307 -6.99 -35.22 -36.28
N CYS A 308 -7.53 -33.99 -36.32
CA CYS A 308 -7.59 -32.79 -37.18
C CYS A 308 -8.47 -31.76 -36.41
N GLY A 309 -8.49 -30.42 -36.56
CA GLY A 309 -7.79 -29.41 -37.35
C GLY A 309 -8.34 -28.00 -36.94
N ILE A 310 -7.52 -26.94 -36.77
CA ILE A 310 -7.13 -25.85 -37.72
C ILE A 310 -8.23 -24.74 -37.81
N PHE A 311 -7.99 -23.42 -37.64
CA PHE A 311 -7.21 -22.46 -38.46
C PHE A 311 -6.75 -21.18 -37.69
N GLY A 312 -5.47 -20.79 -37.85
CA GLY A 312 -5.07 -19.44 -38.34
C GLY A 312 -4.73 -19.55 -39.84
N PRO A 313 -4.19 -18.57 -40.63
CA PRO A 313 -3.23 -17.51 -40.25
C PRO A 313 -3.19 -16.21 -41.16
N ASN A 314 -2.11 -15.40 -41.03
CA ASN A 314 -1.47 -14.42 -41.96
C ASN A 314 -1.81 -12.91 -41.78
N SER A 315 -0.85 -11.98 -41.68
CA SER A 315 0.37 -11.81 -42.50
C SER A 315 1.67 -11.40 -41.75
N LEU A 316 2.80 -11.80 -42.33
CA LEU A 316 4.19 -11.45 -42.02
C LEU A 316 4.55 -10.00 -42.41
N ASN A 317 5.46 -9.33 -41.67
CA ASN A 317 6.81 -9.00 -42.18
C ASN A 317 7.74 -8.25 -41.19
N ALA A 318 9.03 -8.63 -41.31
CA ALA A 318 10.26 -7.86 -41.11
C ALA A 318 10.78 -7.52 -39.69
N ALA A 319 11.90 -8.17 -39.39
CA ALA A 319 12.85 -7.90 -38.31
C ALA A 319 13.68 -6.61 -38.55
N HIS A 320 14.18 -5.98 -37.47
CA HIS A 320 15.60 -5.67 -37.30
C HIS A 320 15.96 -5.23 -35.86
N CYS A 321 17.16 -5.65 -35.43
CA CYS A 321 17.96 -5.23 -34.28
C CYS A 321 17.69 -5.84 -32.89
N ALA A 322 18.25 -7.04 -32.73
CA ALA A 322 18.91 -7.46 -31.51
C ALA A 322 20.09 -6.55 -31.15
N ALA A 323 20.26 -6.26 -29.85
CA ALA A 323 21.54 -6.29 -29.10
C ALA A 323 21.45 -5.39 -27.85
N PHE A 324 21.30 -5.98 -26.66
CA PHE A 324 22.16 -5.68 -25.51
C PHE A 324 22.00 -6.81 -24.48
N ILE A 325 23.00 -7.68 -24.47
CA ILE A 325 23.17 -8.80 -23.54
C ILE A 325 23.62 -8.26 -22.19
N TRP A 326 23.03 -8.75 -21.08
CA TRP A 326 23.82 -9.03 -19.88
C TRP A 326 23.53 -10.46 -19.38
N PRO A 327 24.58 -11.19 -18.99
CA PRO A 327 24.62 -12.65 -19.01
C PRO A 327 23.97 -13.26 -17.76
N LYS A 328 22.97 -14.12 -17.97
CA LYS A 328 22.69 -15.22 -17.05
C LYS A 328 23.39 -16.46 -17.61
N SER A 329 24.47 -16.89 -16.97
CA SER A 329 25.01 -18.23 -17.22
C SER A 329 24.09 -19.29 -16.59
N PRO A 330 24.07 -20.51 -17.16
CA PRO A 330 22.86 -21.31 -17.23
C PRO A 330 22.90 -22.48 -16.26
N THR A 331 21.74 -22.90 -15.77
CA THR A 331 21.44 -24.34 -15.67
C THR A 331 19.95 -24.60 -15.53
N LYS A 332 19.44 -25.25 -16.59
CA LYS A 332 18.27 -26.15 -16.67
C LYS A 332 16.87 -25.52 -16.75
N ARG A 333 16.46 -25.30 -17.99
CA ARG A 333 15.08 -25.46 -18.47
C ARG A 333 14.94 -26.84 -19.13
N ASN A 334 13.77 -27.44 -18.96
CA ASN A 334 13.20 -28.62 -19.63
C ASN A 334 13.51 -30.00 -19.01
N ALA A 335 12.65 -30.39 -18.06
CA ALA A 335 12.11 -31.75 -17.94
C ALA A 335 10.75 -31.65 -17.21
N HIS A 336 9.67 -31.54 -17.98
CA HIS A 336 8.29 -31.68 -17.49
C HIS A 336 7.74 -32.98 -18.06
N LEU A 337 7.40 -33.92 -17.19
CA LEU A 337 6.13 -34.67 -17.13
C LEU A 337 6.34 -35.82 -16.11
N ALA A 338 5.46 -35.88 -15.10
CA ALA A 338 5.41 -36.84 -13.97
C ALA A 338 6.12 -36.50 -12.63
N GLU A 339 6.37 -35.22 -12.33
CA GLU A 339 6.78 -34.71 -10.98
C GLU A 339 5.66 -33.86 -10.30
N SER A 340 4.40 -34.00 -10.70
CA SER A 340 3.44 -32.86 -10.71
C SER A 340 2.52 -32.60 -9.51
N MET A 341 2.73 -33.16 -8.30
CA MET A 341 1.86 -32.80 -7.15
C MET A 341 2.61 -32.35 -5.89
N PHE A 342 3.60 -33.10 -5.42
CA PHE A 342 4.31 -32.75 -4.17
C PHE A 342 5.34 -31.63 -4.34
N GLN A 343 6.02 -31.53 -5.49
CA GLN A 343 6.92 -30.40 -5.77
C GLN A 343 6.17 -29.10 -6.09
N THR A 344 5.00 -29.20 -6.72
CA THR A 344 4.15 -28.05 -7.09
C THR A 344 3.67 -27.31 -5.83
N CYS A 345 3.12 -28.02 -4.84
CA CYS A 345 2.76 -27.44 -3.53
C CYS A 345 3.97 -26.93 -2.75
N SER A 346 5.11 -27.61 -2.82
CA SER A 346 6.33 -27.17 -2.12
C SER A 346 6.86 -25.84 -2.69
N SER A 347 6.96 -25.68 -4.01
CA SER A 347 7.46 -24.45 -4.66
C SER A 347 6.55 -23.24 -4.42
N PHE A 348 5.25 -23.49 -4.30
CA PHE A 348 4.23 -22.49 -4.00
C PHE A 348 4.42 -21.89 -2.60
N ALA A 349 4.43 -22.70 -1.55
CA ALA A 349 4.51 -22.21 -0.17
C ALA A 349 5.76 -21.32 0.11
N GLY A 350 6.87 -21.56 -0.59
CA GLY A 350 8.09 -20.75 -0.47
C GLY A 350 8.07 -19.41 -1.24
N GLN A 351 7.26 -19.29 -2.30
CA GLN A 351 7.11 -18.03 -3.06
C GLN A 351 6.00 -17.13 -2.52
N HIS A 352 5.10 -17.69 -1.71
CA HIS A 352 3.87 -17.07 -1.23
C HIS A 352 3.84 -16.88 0.30
N THR A 353 5.01 -16.94 0.95
CA THR A 353 5.12 -17.00 2.42
C THR A 353 4.55 -15.76 3.12
N LEU A 354 4.74 -14.56 2.56
CA LEU A 354 4.23 -13.31 3.13
C LEU A 354 2.70 -13.24 2.98
N GLU A 355 2.19 -13.60 1.81
CA GLU A 355 0.77 -13.59 1.48
C GLU A 355 0.01 -14.62 2.32
N ILE A 356 0.56 -15.83 2.49
CA ILE A 356 0.00 -16.86 3.39
C ILE A 356 -0.09 -16.32 4.81
N TYR A 357 0.98 -15.72 5.33
CA TYR A 357 0.98 -15.15 6.69
C TYR A 357 -0.10 -14.08 6.88
N LEU A 358 -0.23 -13.14 5.94
CA LEU A 358 -1.18 -12.03 6.06
C LEU A 358 -2.64 -12.47 5.93
N LEU A 359 -2.91 -13.49 5.11
CA LEU A 359 -4.27 -13.95 4.83
C LEU A 359 -4.78 -15.01 5.81
N HIS A 360 -3.91 -15.90 6.30
CA HIS A 360 -4.35 -17.14 6.95
C HIS A 360 -5.25 -16.90 8.16
N THR A 361 -4.84 -16.03 9.08
CA THR A 361 -5.58 -15.76 10.31
C THR A 361 -6.92 -15.09 10.04
N GLN A 362 -7.00 -14.23 9.02
CA GLN A 362 -8.25 -13.55 8.64
C GLN A 362 -9.21 -14.50 7.96
N ILE A 363 -8.72 -15.29 7.00
CA ILE A 363 -9.53 -16.32 6.33
C ILE A 363 -10.01 -17.34 7.36
N LEU A 364 -9.15 -17.78 8.28
CA LEU A 364 -9.55 -18.67 9.36
C LEU A 364 -10.64 -18.06 10.23
N SER A 365 -10.51 -16.78 10.62
CA SER A 365 -11.55 -16.08 11.39
C SER A 365 -12.89 -16.01 10.64
N VAL A 366 -12.88 -15.77 9.33
CA VAL A 366 -14.08 -15.75 8.50
C VAL A 366 -14.68 -17.16 8.38
N CYS A 367 -13.86 -18.15 8.06
CA CYS A 367 -14.27 -19.55 7.97
C CYS A 367 -14.89 -20.03 9.28
N SER A 368 -14.27 -19.76 10.43
CA SER A 368 -14.80 -20.12 11.74
C SER A 368 -16.11 -19.42 12.10
N ARG A 369 -16.38 -18.24 11.51
CA ARG A 369 -17.62 -17.48 11.78
C ARG A 369 -18.78 -17.88 10.88
N PHE A 370 -18.51 -18.26 9.64
CA PHE A 370 -19.55 -18.46 8.61
C PHE A 370 -19.74 -19.92 8.15
N LEU A 371 -18.76 -20.81 8.36
CA LEU A 371 -18.96 -22.24 8.11
C LEU A 371 -19.65 -22.87 9.32
N LEU A 372 -20.90 -23.32 9.13
CA LEU A 372 -21.64 -24.08 10.13
C LEU A 372 -20.87 -25.37 10.48
N PRO A 373 -20.66 -25.69 11.77
CA PRO A 373 -20.15 -27.00 12.16
C PRO A 373 -21.16 -28.06 11.72
N LEU A 374 -20.78 -28.94 10.79
CA LEU A 374 -21.59 -30.09 10.39
C LEU A 374 -21.91 -30.95 11.64
N PRO A 375 -23.17 -31.38 11.86
CA PRO A 375 -23.47 -32.25 12.98
C PRO A 375 -22.91 -33.65 12.72
N GLY A 376 -22.15 -34.21 13.68
CA GLY A 376 -22.03 -35.68 13.81
C GLY A 376 -20.68 -36.29 14.20
N ILE A 377 -20.74 -37.01 15.33
CA ILE A 377 -19.97 -38.20 15.79
C ILE A 377 -18.62 -37.95 16.51
N GLN A 378 -18.56 -38.53 17.72
CA GLN A 378 -17.62 -38.36 18.84
C GLN A 378 -16.12 -38.56 18.53
N GLY A 379 -15.28 -37.88 19.32
CA GLY A 379 -13.85 -38.21 19.54
C GLY A 379 -12.84 -37.17 19.05
N LEU A 380 -13.11 -36.55 17.90
CA LEU A 380 -12.50 -35.31 17.43
C LEU A 380 -13.69 -34.46 16.99
N LYS A 381 -13.77 -33.17 17.35
CA LYS A 381 -14.78 -32.29 16.72
C LYS A 381 -14.41 -32.17 15.24
N ARG A 382 -14.84 -33.12 14.39
CA ARG A 382 -14.55 -33.17 12.94
C ARG A 382 -14.94 -31.87 12.23
N ALA A 383 -15.89 -31.12 12.81
CA ALA A 383 -16.23 -29.77 12.42
C ALA A 383 -15.04 -28.80 12.40
N ASP A 384 -14.15 -28.84 13.40
CA ASP A 384 -12.99 -27.94 13.49
C ASP A 384 -11.94 -28.29 12.43
N VAL A 385 -11.76 -29.57 12.11
CA VAL A 385 -10.80 -30.04 11.10
C VAL A 385 -11.21 -29.55 9.70
N TRP A 386 -12.50 -29.64 9.36
CA TRP A 386 -13.00 -29.17 8.06
C TRP A 386 -12.89 -27.66 7.90
N VAL A 387 -13.21 -26.88 8.94
CA VAL A 387 -13.05 -25.42 8.93
C VAL A 387 -11.59 -25.03 8.71
N ASN A 388 -10.65 -25.67 9.42
CA ASN A 388 -9.21 -25.40 9.26
C ASN A 388 -8.68 -25.83 7.89
N LEU A 389 -9.15 -26.96 7.36
CA LEU A 389 -8.76 -27.43 6.02
C LEU A 389 -9.28 -26.47 4.93
N ALA A 390 -10.55 -26.05 5.03
CA ALA A 390 -11.13 -25.06 4.12
C ALA A 390 -10.38 -23.72 4.21
N ALA A 391 -10.10 -23.25 5.42
CA ALA A 391 -9.32 -22.03 5.63
C ALA A 391 -7.91 -22.13 5.03
N LEU A 392 -7.22 -23.27 5.19
CA LEU A 392 -5.90 -23.49 4.60
C LEU A 392 -5.96 -23.48 3.06
N LEU A 393 -6.91 -24.18 2.46
CA LEU A 393 -7.07 -24.21 1.00
C LEU A 393 -7.38 -22.82 0.43
N LEU A 394 -8.30 -22.08 1.06
CA LEU A 394 -8.62 -20.69 0.68
C LEU A 394 -7.42 -19.76 0.88
N THR A 395 -6.63 -19.94 1.94
CA THR A 395 -5.39 -19.18 2.17
C THR A 395 -4.40 -19.40 1.03
N LEU A 396 -4.19 -20.66 0.63
CA LEU A 396 -3.28 -20.98 -0.46
C LEU A 396 -3.78 -20.40 -1.79
N ALA A 397 -5.08 -20.57 -2.11
CA ALA A 397 -5.67 -19.99 -3.31
C ALA A 397 -5.57 -18.45 -3.35
N GLY A 398 -5.91 -17.80 -2.24
CA GLY A 398 -5.82 -16.34 -2.08
C GLY A 398 -4.40 -15.83 -2.25
N ALA A 399 -3.41 -16.50 -1.64
CA ALA A 399 -2.00 -16.14 -1.78
C ALA A 399 -1.50 -16.23 -3.22
N GLY A 400 -2.02 -17.20 -4.00
CA GLY A 400 -1.76 -17.31 -5.44
C GLY A 400 -2.33 -16.14 -6.25
N ALA A 401 -3.59 -15.79 -5.99
CA ALA A 401 -4.28 -14.68 -6.66
C ALA A 401 -3.62 -13.32 -6.35
N VAL A 402 -3.29 -13.06 -5.08
CA VAL A 402 -2.58 -11.84 -4.67
C VAL A 402 -1.25 -11.69 -5.40
N LYS A 403 -0.47 -12.77 -5.52
CA LYS A 403 0.81 -12.71 -6.24
C LYS A 403 0.65 -12.42 -7.73
N ALA A 404 -0.40 -12.93 -8.35
CA ALA A 404 -0.70 -12.63 -9.74
C ALA A 404 -1.02 -11.14 -9.90
N LEU A 405 -1.84 -10.58 -9.00
CA LEU A 405 -2.18 -9.16 -8.97
C LEU A 405 -0.94 -8.27 -8.71
N GLU A 406 -0.10 -8.63 -7.75
CA GLU A 406 1.17 -7.94 -7.46
C GLU A 406 2.05 -7.85 -8.72
N ARG A 407 2.22 -8.96 -9.46
CA ARG A 407 3.02 -8.98 -10.69
C ARG A 407 2.44 -8.04 -11.74
N THR A 408 1.12 -7.95 -11.86
CA THR A 408 0.44 -7.02 -12.78
C THR A 408 0.70 -5.56 -12.37
N VAL A 409 0.55 -5.22 -11.08
CA VAL A 409 0.84 -3.88 -10.55
C VAL A 409 2.29 -3.47 -10.78
N LEU A 410 3.24 -4.38 -10.56
CA LEU A 410 4.67 -4.13 -10.78
C LEU A 410 5.01 -3.96 -12.27
N ARG A 411 4.35 -4.65 -13.20
CA ARG A 411 4.53 -4.44 -14.65
C ARG A 411 4.03 -3.07 -15.09
N LEU A 412 2.93 -2.59 -14.50
CA LEU A 412 2.37 -1.25 -14.79
C LEU A 412 3.29 -0.12 -14.31
N LYS A 413 4.11 -0.37 -13.28
CA LYS A 413 5.14 0.57 -12.80
C LYS A 413 6.26 0.83 -13.82
N GLU A 414 6.55 -0.11 -14.72
CA GLU A 414 7.65 0.03 -15.69
C GLU A 414 7.29 0.89 -16.92
N ARG A 415 6.00 1.23 -17.13
CA ARG A 415 5.52 2.03 -18.27
C ARG A 415 5.29 3.51 -17.97
N MET A 416 6.10 4.11 -17.09
CA MET A 416 5.89 5.50 -16.66
C MET A 416 6.42 6.53 -17.68
N GLU A 417 5.60 6.90 -18.66
CA GLU A 417 5.80 8.12 -19.45
C GLU A 417 5.14 9.36 -18.79
N PRO A 418 5.65 10.57 -19.06
CA PRO A 418 5.05 11.80 -18.54
C PRO A 418 3.74 12.12 -19.26
N ASP A 419 2.64 12.25 -18.49
CA ASP A 419 1.39 12.77 -19.04
C ASP A 419 1.57 14.22 -19.49
N ALA A 420 0.97 14.54 -20.64
CA ALA A 420 1.02 15.86 -21.26
C ALA A 420 0.56 16.99 -20.31
N PRO A 421 1.12 18.21 -20.44
CA PRO A 421 0.77 19.35 -19.60
C PRO A 421 -0.71 19.73 -19.72
N ARG A 422 -1.21 20.38 -18.65
CA ARG A 422 -2.58 20.91 -18.55
C ARG A 422 -2.82 21.92 -19.69
N GLU A 423 -3.60 21.56 -20.70
CA GLU A 423 -4.26 22.59 -21.52
C GLU A 423 -5.23 23.39 -20.64
N ASN A 424 -5.28 24.70 -20.89
CA ASN A 424 -6.14 25.60 -20.12
C ASN A 424 -7.61 25.18 -20.26
N PRO A 425 -8.38 25.17 -19.15
CA PRO A 425 -9.80 24.85 -19.21
C PRO A 425 -10.53 25.84 -20.13
N ASP A 426 -11.57 25.35 -20.82
CA ASP A 426 -12.51 26.18 -21.57
C ASP A 426 -12.96 27.38 -20.70
N ALA A 427 -13.08 28.56 -21.30
CA ALA A 427 -13.47 29.79 -20.61
C ALA A 427 -14.81 29.62 -19.87
N GLY A 428 -15.70 28.77 -20.38
CA GLY A 428 -16.93 28.39 -19.69
C GLY A 428 -16.67 27.66 -18.37
N ILE A 429 -15.77 26.67 -18.35
CA ILE A 429 -15.44 25.91 -17.14
C ILE A 429 -14.75 26.79 -16.09
N ALA A 430 -13.88 27.70 -16.52
CA ALA A 430 -13.23 28.67 -15.63
C ALA A 430 -14.26 29.59 -14.93
N PHE A 431 -15.28 30.05 -15.66
CA PHE A 431 -16.38 30.84 -15.10
C PHE A 431 -17.18 30.05 -14.06
N VAL A 432 -17.60 28.82 -14.40
CA VAL A 432 -18.38 27.98 -13.47
C VAL A 432 -17.57 27.67 -12.21
N ARG A 433 -16.26 27.45 -12.32
CA ARG A 433 -15.38 27.23 -11.16
C ARG A 433 -15.29 28.45 -10.25
N ALA A 434 -15.16 29.65 -10.81
CA ALA A 434 -15.16 30.89 -10.03
C ALA A 434 -16.52 31.14 -9.35
N ALA A 435 -17.63 30.86 -10.05
CA ALA A 435 -18.96 30.97 -9.48
C ALA A 435 -19.18 29.98 -8.32
N ALA A 436 -18.80 28.71 -8.49
CA ALA A 436 -18.88 27.70 -7.43
C ALA A 436 -18.08 28.11 -6.18
N ALA A 437 -16.89 28.70 -6.36
CA ALA A 437 -16.10 29.24 -5.26
C ALA A 437 -16.82 30.36 -4.50
N ALA A 438 -17.43 31.30 -5.23
CA ALA A 438 -18.20 32.38 -4.62
C ALA A 438 -19.42 31.86 -3.85
N MET A 439 -20.13 30.87 -4.40
CA MET A 439 -21.28 30.24 -3.75
C MET A 439 -20.90 29.60 -2.41
N ILE A 440 -19.77 28.91 -2.33
CA ILE A 440 -19.31 28.27 -1.09
C ILE A 440 -18.89 29.28 -0.03
N ILE A 441 -18.19 30.35 -0.41
CA ILE A 441 -17.83 31.42 0.53
C ILE A 441 -19.09 32.10 1.06
N ALA A 442 -20.03 32.45 0.17
CA ALA A 442 -21.31 33.04 0.54
C ALA A 442 -22.13 32.11 1.42
N CYS A 443 -22.12 30.80 1.16
CA CYS A 443 -22.74 29.78 2.01
C CYS A 443 -22.24 29.88 3.46
N HIS A 444 -20.93 29.89 3.69
CA HIS A 444 -20.38 29.96 5.04
C HIS A 444 -20.62 31.31 5.73
N MET A 445 -20.66 32.41 4.99
CA MET A 445 -21.05 33.71 5.54
C MET A 445 -22.50 33.73 6.00
N LEU A 446 -23.41 33.20 5.17
CA LEU A 446 -24.83 33.08 5.52
C LEU A 446 -25.05 32.09 6.67
N GLN A 447 -24.23 31.04 6.75
CA GLN A 447 -24.25 30.08 7.86
C GLN A 447 -23.91 30.76 9.19
N PHE A 448 -22.93 31.67 9.19
CA PHE A 448 -22.59 32.46 10.38
C PHE A 448 -23.81 33.28 10.87
N TYR A 449 -24.54 33.92 9.95
CA TYR A 449 -25.75 34.68 10.28
C TYR A 449 -27.02 33.83 10.47
N GLY A 450 -26.92 32.50 10.51
CA GLY A 450 -28.07 31.61 10.68
C GLY A 450 -29.08 31.61 9.52
N ASN A 451 -28.68 32.07 8.33
CA ASN A 451 -29.59 32.19 7.19
C ASN A 451 -29.72 30.86 6.42
N ALA A 452 -30.97 30.40 6.25
CA ALA A 452 -31.28 29.13 5.58
C ALA A 452 -30.77 29.05 4.12
N LEU A 453 -30.57 30.17 3.42
CA LEU A 453 -29.99 30.23 2.07
C LEU A 453 -28.56 29.66 2.02
N ALA A 454 -27.85 29.56 3.16
CA ALA A 454 -26.58 28.85 3.24
C ALA A 454 -26.69 27.41 2.69
N TYR A 455 -27.73 26.67 3.10
CA TYR A 455 -27.96 25.29 2.66
C TYR A 455 -28.38 25.17 1.19
N TRP A 456 -28.66 26.29 0.52
CA TRP A 456 -28.94 26.34 -0.91
C TRP A 456 -27.67 26.65 -1.70
N LEU A 457 -26.85 27.60 -1.22
CA LEU A 457 -25.57 27.96 -1.85
C LEU A 457 -24.48 26.89 -1.67
N ASN A 458 -24.64 25.97 -0.71
CA ASN A 458 -23.76 24.82 -0.53
C ASN A 458 -23.62 23.96 -1.80
N VAL A 459 -24.58 24.05 -2.74
CA VAL A 459 -24.56 23.35 -4.04
C VAL A 459 -23.30 23.67 -4.88
N GLY A 460 -22.56 24.73 -4.54
CA GLY A 460 -21.25 25.00 -5.11
C GLY A 460 -20.26 23.84 -4.94
N VAL A 461 -20.40 23.00 -3.90
CA VAL A 461 -19.56 21.81 -3.67
C VAL A 461 -19.81 20.76 -4.75
N GLU A 462 -21.07 20.48 -5.05
CA GLU A 462 -21.49 19.54 -6.09
C GLU A 462 -21.02 20.03 -7.46
N VAL A 463 -21.16 21.33 -7.75
CA VAL A 463 -20.64 21.95 -8.98
C VAL A 463 -19.12 21.79 -9.09
N PHE A 464 -18.37 21.97 -8.00
CA PHE A 464 -16.92 21.78 -7.98
C PHE A 464 -16.51 20.33 -8.28
N LEU A 465 -17.25 19.36 -7.74
CA LEU A 465 -17.01 17.93 -8.00
C LEU A 465 -17.34 17.55 -9.45
N ILE A 466 -18.43 18.08 -10.02
CA ILE A 466 -18.78 17.90 -11.43
C ILE A 466 -17.67 18.45 -12.33
N ILE A 467 -17.19 19.67 -12.08
CA ILE A 467 -16.08 20.26 -12.84
C ILE A 467 -14.84 19.36 -12.76
N SER A 468 -14.51 18.88 -11.57
CA SER A 468 -13.36 17.99 -11.37
C SER A 468 -13.50 16.73 -12.22
N GLY A 469 -14.66 16.06 -12.18
CA GLY A 469 -14.97 14.92 -13.05
C GLY A 469 -14.82 15.26 -14.53
N VAL A 470 -15.46 16.34 -15.00
CA VAL A 470 -15.43 16.79 -16.41
C VAL A 470 -14.00 17.03 -16.91
N LEU A 471 -13.13 17.64 -16.08
CA LEU A 471 -11.76 17.94 -16.45
C LEU A 471 -10.88 16.68 -16.57
N TYR A 472 -11.13 15.66 -15.76
CA TYR A 472 -10.41 14.38 -15.82
C TYR A 472 -10.98 13.43 -16.86
N GLY A 473 -12.29 13.48 -17.13
CA GLY A 473 -12.93 12.71 -18.22
C GLY A 473 -12.42 13.11 -19.61
N GLN A 474 -11.87 14.31 -19.76
CA GLN A 474 -11.25 14.76 -21.01
C GLN A 474 -9.81 14.24 -21.23
N ARG A 475 -9.27 13.40 -20.34
CA ARG A 475 -7.86 13.00 -20.36
C ARG A 475 -7.67 11.51 -20.22
N ASP A 476 -6.64 11.01 -20.89
CA ASP A 476 -6.15 9.65 -20.69
C ASP A 476 -4.98 9.66 -19.71
N ILE A 477 -5.08 8.83 -18.68
CA ILE A 477 -4.04 8.59 -17.69
C ILE A 477 -3.22 7.41 -18.19
N SER A 478 -2.00 7.68 -18.64
CA SER A 478 -1.08 6.64 -19.15
C SER A 478 -0.35 5.91 -18.02
N ALA A 479 0.01 6.64 -16.95
CA ALA A 479 0.79 6.15 -15.82
C ALA A 479 0.07 6.40 -14.47
N PRO A 480 -0.84 5.50 -14.03
CA PRO A 480 -1.72 5.72 -12.86
C PRO A 480 -0.99 6.15 -11.59
N PHE A 481 0.04 5.42 -11.17
CA PHE A 481 0.76 5.71 -9.92
C PHE A 481 1.55 7.02 -9.96
N GLY A 482 2.19 7.30 -11.10
CA GLY A 482 2.90 8.56 -11.32
C GLY A 482 1.94 9.75 -11.28
N TRP A 483 0.79 9.59 -11.92
CA TRP A 483 -0.27 10.57 -11.92
C TRP A 483 -0.83 10.82 -10.51
N ILE A 484 -1.18 9.76 -9.75
CA ILE A 484 -1.70 9.87 -8.37
C ILE A 484 -0.71 10.65 -7.50
N ARG A 485 0.57 10.25 -7.51
CA ARG A 485 1.62 10.94 -6.75
C ARG A 485 1.70 12.43 -7.09
N ARG A 486 1.60 12.79 -8.39
CA ARG A 486 1.59 14.18 -8.83
C ARG A 486 0.36 14.93 -8.33
N GLN A 487 -0.84 14.34 -8.39
CA GLN A 487 -2.06 15.00 -7.92
C GLN A 487 -2.06 15.15 -6.40
N TRP A 488 -1.66 14.12 -5.66
CA TRP A 488 -1.54 14.17 -4.20
C TRP A 488 -0.53 15.24 -3.77
N ARG A 489 0.65 15.31 -4.40
CA ARG A 489 1.63 16.38 -4.12
C ARG A 489 1.08 17.78 -4.41
N LYS A 490 0.20 17.94 -5.41
CA LYS A 490 -0.42 19.24 -5.72
C LYS A 490 -1.34 19.72 -4.62
N VAL A 491 -2.10 18.80 -4.00
CA VAL A 491 -3.12 19.07 -2.96
C VAL A 491 -2.51 19.07 -1.55
N LEU A 492 -1.72 18.06 -1.21
CA LEU A 492 -1.18 17.86 0.15
C LEU A 492 -0.13 18.91 0.54
N VAL A 493 0.69 19.40 -0.38
CA VAL A 493 1.72 20.39 -0.03
C VAL A 493 1.11 21.72 0.44
N PRO A 494 0.20 22.38 -0.32
CA PRO A 494 -0.49 23.56 0.19
C PRO A 494 -1.31 23.25 1.45
N TYR A 495 -1.96 22.07 1.50
CA TYR A 495 -2.71 21.64 2.68
C TYR A 495 -1.83 21.58 3.94
N TRP A 496 -0.65 20.94 3.89
CA TRP A 496 0.25 20.85 5.05
C TRP A 496 0.82 22.20 5.46
N VAL A 497 1.19 23.06 4.49
CA VAL A 497 1.63 24.43 4.79
C VAL A 497 0.51 25.20 5.51
N PHE A 498 -0.74 25.06 5.05
CA PHE A 498 -1.89 25.64 5.73
C PHE A 498 -2.11 25.03 7.12
N CYS A 499 -2.05 23.70 7.28
CA CYS A 499 -2.24 23.05 8.57
C CYS A 499 -1.21 23.51 9.60
N LEU A 500 0.06 23.68 9.20
CA LEU A 500 1.10 24.21 10.10
C LEU A 500 0.78 25.65 10.53
N ALA A 501 0.39 26.51 9.59
CA ALA A 501 -0.02 27.88 9.89
C ALA A 501 -1.29 27.93 10.77
N ALA A 502 -2.25 27.04 10.52
CA ALA A 502 -3.46 26.93 11.30
C ALA A 502 -3.16 26.43 12.73
N VAL A 503 -2.34 25.39 12.90
CA VAL A 503 -1.93 24.93 14.24
C VAL A 503 -1.26 26.05 15.02
N PHE A 504 -0.38 26.83 14.38
CA PHE A 504 0.21 28.01 15.01
C PHE A 504 -0.85 29.04 15.44
N ALA A 505 -1.78 29.40 14.54
CA ALA A 505 -2.86 30.34 14.87
C ALA A 505 -3.75 29.84 16.02
N TYR A 506 -4.12 28.56 16.04
CA TYR A 506 -4.89 27.98 17.13
C TYR A 506 -4.08 27.93 18.43
N ALA A 507 -2.77 27.65 18.39
CA ALA A 507 -1.94 27.68 19.58
C ALA A 507 -1.87 29.08 20.23
N VAL A 508 -1.95 30.14 19.43
CA VAL A 508 -1.92 31.53 19.90
C VAL A 508 -3.29 32.00 20.37
N PHE A 509 -4.35 31.72 19.60
CA PHE A 509 -5.67 32.34 19.79
C PHE A 509 -6.75 31.43 20.40
N ALA A 510 -6.53 30.12 20.44
CA ALA A 510 -7.50 29.12 20.91
C ALA A 510 -6.79 27.82 21.35
N ASN A 511 -5.84 27.96 22.29
CA ASN A 511 -4.90 26.91 22.70
C ASN A 511 -5.60 25.67 23.27
N GLU A 512 -6.80 25.83 23.83
CA GLU A 512 -7.63 24.76 24.38
C GLU A 512 -7.98 23.65 23.36
N TYR A 513 -7.89 23.94 22.05
CA TYR A 513 -8.13 22.95 20.99
C TYR A 513 -6.87 22.24 20.49
N VAL A 514 -5.68 22.71 20.88
CA VAL A 514 -4.40 22.20 20.39
C VAL A 514 -3.95 21.01 21.22
N THR A 515 -4.26 19.82 20.74
CA THR A 515 -3.80 18.54 21.32
C THR A 515 -2.87 17.83 20.35
N LEU A 516 -1.91 17.04 20.83
CA LEU A 516 -1.02 16.23 19.99
C LEU A 516 -1.83 15.33 19.03
N TYR A 517 -2.89 14.71 19.56
CA TYR A 517 -3.82 13.89 18.79
C TYR A 517 -4.57 14.69 17.72
N GLY A 518 -5.03 15.90 18.05
CA GLY A 518 -5.66 16.81 17.10
C GLY A 518 -4.71 17.29 16.00
N CYS A 519 -3.47 17.64 16.34
CA CYS A 519 -2.43 18.04 15.38
C CYS A 519 -2.04 16.90 14.43
N ALA A 520 -1.80 15.70 14.95
CA ALA A 520 -1.49 14.53 14.14
C ALA A 520 -2.67 14.17 13.22
N GLY A 521 -3.90 14.19 13.75
CA GLY A 521 -5.10 13.93 12.98
C GLY A 521 -5.36 15.01 11.91
N LEU A 522 -5.04 16.27 12.16
CA LEU A 522 -5.13 17.35 11.17
C LEU A 522 -4.09 17.19 10.06
N LEU A 523 -2.83 16.84 10.37
CA LEU A 523 -1.81 16.62 9.33
C LEU A 523 -2.12 15.40 8.44
N LEU A 524 -2.77 14.39 9.01
CA LEU A 524 -3.22 13.18 8.31
C LEU A 524 -4.61 13.34 7.64
N ALA A 525 -5.23 14.52 7.70
CA ALA A 525 -6.56 14.80 7.14
C ALA A 525 -7.73 14.00 7.74
N CYS A 526 -7.61 13.59 9.01
CA CYS A 526 -8.52 12.66 9.69
C CYS A 526 -9.18 13.20 10.97
N LYS A 527 -8.68 14.31 11.53
CA LYS A 527 -9.39 15.13 12.53
C LYS A 527 -9.30 16.60 12.16
N ARG A 528 -10.18 17.41 12.76
CA ARG A 528 -10.32 18.84 12.47
C ARG A 528 -10.51 19.59 13.78
N PHE A 529 -9.93 20.79 13.87
CA PHE A 529 -10.26 21.73 14.93
C PHE A 529 -11.62 22.41 14.65
N PRO A 530 -12.31 22.93 15.67
CA PRO A 530 -13.53 23.72 15.47
C PRO A 530 -13.24 24.92 14.56
N GLY A 531 -14.05 25.13 13.52
CA GLY A 531 -13.77 26.15 12.50
C GLY A 531 -12.83 25.74 11.35
N LEU A 532 -12.37 24.48 11.34
CA LEU A 532 -11.71 23.83 10.18
C LEU A 532 -12.55 22.65 9.65
N GLY A 533 -13.86 22.66 9.92
CA GLY A 533 -14.78 21.60 9.55
C GLY A 533 -14.79 21.33 8.04
N HIS A 534 -14.68 22.38 7.22
CA HIS A 534 -14.69 22.32 5.76
C HIS A 534 -13.56 21.48 5.16
N LEU A 535 -12.44 21.28 5.85
CA LEU A 535 -11.31 20.45 5.36
C LEU A 535 -11.69 18.98 5.11
N TRP A 536 -12.93 18.58 5.42
CA TRP A 536 -13.52 17.30 5.04
C TRP A 536 -13.39 16.97 3.55
N PHE A 537 -13.32 17.96 2.66
CA PHE A 537 -13.20 17.71 1.23
C PHE A 537 -11.83 17.15 0.81
N ILE A 538 -10.78 17.32 1.63
CA ILE A 538 -9.42 16.85 1.30
C ILE A 538 -9.35 15.33 1.16
N PRO A 539 -9.77 14.51 2.16
CA PRO A 539 -9.80 13.06 1.99
C PRO A 539 -10.72 12.63 0.83
N TYR A 540 -11.81 13.36 0.56
CA TYR A 540 -12.64 13.11 -0.63
C TYR A 540 -11.84 13.28 -1.93
N ILE A 541 -11.14 14.42 -2.12
CA ILE A 541 -10.34 14.65 -3.34
C ILE A 541 -9.24 13.59 -3.49
N LEU A 542 -8.58 13.19 -2.40
CA LEU A 542 -7.56 12.15 -2.43
C LEU A 542 -8.13 10.79 -2.87
N LEU A 543 -9.31 10.43 -2.35
CA LEU A 543 -10.07 9.24 -2.76
C LEU A 543 -10.46 9.32 -4.24
N LEU A 544 -11.01 10.45 -4.69
CA LEU A 544 -11.40 10.64 -6.09
C LEU A 544 -10.21 10.45 -7.05
N TYR A 545 -9.03 10.98 -6.69
CA TYR A 545 -7.82 10.72 -7.46
C TYR A 545 -7.38 9.27 -7.44
N LEU A 546 -7.56 8.56 -6.33
CA LEU A 546 -7.32 7.11 -6.30
C LEU A 546 -8.28 6.34 -7.20
N MET A 547 -9.56 6.74 -7.25
CA MET A 547 -10.60 6.11 -8.05
C MET A 547 -10.51 6.45 -9.55
N THR A 548 -9.91 7.58 -9.93
CA THR A 548 -9.95 8.06 -11.32
C THR A 548 -9.34 7.08 -12.34
N PRO A 549 -8.17 6.45 -12.09
CA PRO A 549 -7.65 5.44 -13.01
C PRO A 549 -8.54 4.20 -13.14
N LEU A 550 -9.20 3.79 -12.05
CA LEU A 550 -10.17 2.70 -12.07
C LEU A 550 -11.38 3.09 -12.93
N LEU A 551 -11.90 4.30 -12.74
CA LEU A 551 -13.01 4.84 -13.52
C LEU A 551 -12.67 4.95 -15.01
N GLN A 552 -11.45 5.33 -15.35
CA GLN A 552 -10.96 5.32 -16.72
C GLN A 552 -10.95 3.90 -17.29
N TRP A 553 -10.34 2.95 -16.59
CA TRP A 553 -10.30 1.56 -17.04
C TRP A 553 -11.71 0.99 -17.25
N THR A 554 -12.62 1.17 -16.29
CA THR A 554 -14.01 0.72 -16.41
C THR A 554 -14.73 1.38 -17.59
N TYR A 555 -14.49 2.68 -17.81
CA TYR A 555 -15.08 3.38 -18.92
C TYR A 555 -14.57 2.86 -20.27
N ASP A 556 -13.25 2.79 -20.44
CA ASP A 556 -12.62 2.43 -21.71
C ASP A 556 -12.93 0.98 -22.10
N GLU A 557 -12.92 0.05 -21.13
CA GLU A 557 -13.15 -1.39 -21.35
C GLU A 557 -14.62 -1.77 -21.54
N TYR A 558 -15.54 -1.14 -20.79
CA TYR A 558 -16.93 -1.60 -20.72
C TYR A 558 -17.98 -0.57 -21.17
N LEU A 559 -17.74 0.72 -20.97
CA LEU A 559 -18.75 1.76 -21.18
C LEU A 559 -18.54 2.54 -22.49
N SER A 560 -17.38 2.49 -23.10
CA SER A 560 -17.00 3.29 -24.27
C SER A 560 -17.95 3.08 -25.46
N GLU A 561 -18.29 1.82 -25.76
CA GLU A 561 -19.13 1.43 -26.90
C GLU A 561 -20.64 1.40 -26.58
N ARG A 562 -21.04 1.62 -25.32
CA ARG A 562 -22.44 1.47 -24.87
C ARG A 562 -23.29 2.71 -25.19
N PRO A 563 -24.60 2.58 -25.43
CA PRO A 563 -25.48 3.74 -25.59
C PRO A 563 -25.61 4.55 -24.29
N ASP A 564 -25.90 5.85 -24.39
CA ASP A 564 -25.99 6.77 -23.23
C ASP A 564 -26.98 6.28 -22.16
N ARG A 565 -28.06 5.60 -22.56
CA ARG A 565 -29.05 5.03 -21.63
C ARG A 565 -28.47 3.90 -20.78
N GLU A 566 -27.69 3.01 -21.37
CA GLU A 566 -27.04 1.92 -20.64
C GLU A 566 -25.98 2.46 -19.67
N VAL A 567 -25.22 3.47 -20.08
CA VAL A 567 -24.27 4.13 -19.18
C VAL A 567 -24.99 4.80 -18.01
N ALA A 568 -26.11 5.47 -18.25
CA ALA A 568 -26.92 6.05 -17.18
C ALA A 568 -27.43 5.00 -16.19
N VAL A 569 -27.89 3.84 -16.68
CA VAL A 569 -28.29 2.70 -15.83
C VAL A 569 -27.10 2.20 -15.03
N TRP A 570 -25.92 2.05 -15.65
CA TRP A 570 -24.69 1.67 -14.94
C TRP A 570 -24.32 2.64 -13.82
N LEU A 571 -24.41 3.96 -14.08
CA LEU A 571 -24.15 4.97 -13.06
C LEU A 571 -25.20 4.91 -11.93
N MET A 572 -26.47 4.64 -12.25
CA MET A 572 -27.51 4.45 -11.25
C MET A 572 -27.25 3.20 -10.39
N LEU A 573 -26.86 2.08 -11.00
CA LEU A 573 -26.50 0.86 -10.29
C LEU A 573 -25.28 1.08 -9.39
N LEU A 574 -24.24 1.76 -9.89
CA LEU A 574 -23.09 2.15 -9.08
C LEU A 574 -23.50 3.02 -7.89
N THR A 575 -24.38 4.00 -8.12
CA THR A 575 -24.94 4.85 -7.06
C THR A 575 -25.71 4.03 -6.04
N GLY A 576 -26.54 3.08 -6.50
CA GLY A 576 -27.32 2.19 -5.65
C GLY A 576 -26.43 1.28 -4.82
N VAL A 577 -25.33 0.77 -5.39
CA VAL A 577 -24.33 0.02 -4.64
C VAL A 577 -23.69 0.89 -3.57
N LEU A 578 -23.17 2.08 -3.91
CA LEU A 578 -22.55 3.01 -2.94
C LEU A 578 -23.53 3.42 -1.83
N TRP A 579 -24.80 3.64 -2.19
CA TRP A 579 -25.86 3.91 -1.23
C TRP A 579 -26.11 2.72 -0.29
N LEU A 580 -26.18 1.50 -0.82
CA LEU A 580 -26.29 0.28 -0.01
C LEU A 580 -25.07 0.14 0.91
N LEU A 581 -23.87 0.44 0.43
CA LEU A 581 -22.68 0.47 1.27
C LEU A 581 -22.91 1.46 2.43
N ARG A 582 -23.20 2.73 2.18
CA ARG A 582 -23.48 3.68 3.26
C ARG A 582 -24.61 3.24 4.20
N TYR A 583 -25.70 2.71 3.67
CA TYR A 583 -26.85 2.23 4.45
C TYR A 583 -26.46 1.14 5.45
N TYR A 584 -25.58 0.22 5.05
CA TYR A 584 -25.05 -0.82 5.94
C TYR A 584 -23.87 -0.35 6.81
N GLY A 585 -23.59 0.96 6.87
CA GLY A 585 -22.48 1.54 7.64
C GLY A 585 -21.11 1.19 7.06
N ILE A 586 -21.07 0.78 5.80
CA ILE A 586 -19.88 0.30 5.10
C ILE A 586 -19.02 1.49 4.63
N GLU A 587 -19.64 2.61 4.27
CA GLU A 587 -18.97 3.80 3.75
C GLU A 587 -19.52 5.08 4.42
N ASP A 588 -18.63 5.93 4.97
CA ASP A 588 -18.98 7.23 5.57
C ASP A 588 -18.94 8.40 4.56
N PHE A 589 -18.63 8.12 3.29
CA PHE A 589 -18.66 9.11 2.23
C PHE A 589 -20.10 9.35 1.76
N ALA A 590 -20.40 10.61 1.47
CA ALA A 590 -21.66 11.04 0.91
C ALA A 590 -21.69 10.65 -0.58
N GLU A 591 -22.33 9.53 -0.88
CA GLU A 591 -22.54 8.92 -2.20
C GLU A 591 -23.11 9.92 -3.21
N ASN A 592 -23.99 10.82 -2.77
CA ASN A 592 -24.56 11.87 -3.60
C ASN A 592 -23.47 12.82 -4.18
N ARG A 593 -22.35 13.01 -3.46
CA ARG A 593 -21.19 13.77 -3.92
C ARG A 593 -20.31 12.97 -4.88
N LEU A 594 -20.21 11.66 -4.69
CA LEU A 594 -19.51 10.77 -5.63
C LEU A 594 -20.24 10.75 -6.99
N VAL A 595 -21.58 10.75 -7.00
CA VAL A 595 -22.41 10.88 -8.21
C VAL A 595 -22.02 12.10 -9.05
N CYS A 596 -21.82 13.23 -8.40
CA CYS A 596 -21.41 14.47 -9.04
C CYS A 596 -20.07 14.29 -9.77
N TYR A 597 -19.12 13.58 -9.16
CA TYR A 597 -17.81 13.33 -9.75
C TYR A 597 -17.85 12.36 -10.94
N TYR A 598 -18.36 11.14 -10.78
CA TYR A 598 -18.34 10.16 -11.87
C TYR A 598 -19.35 10.50 -12.99
N GLY A 599 -20.47 11.13 -12.66
CA GLY A 599 -21.39 11.68 -13.65
C GLY A 599 -20.72 12.82 -14.44
N GLY A 600 -19.99 13.70 -13.76
CA GLY A 600 -19.12 14.70 -14.39
C GLY A 600 -18.03 14.08 -15.27
N TYR A 601 -17.41 12.97 -14.84
CA TYR A 601 -16.38 12.25 -15.61
C TYR A 601 -16.93 11.70 -16.93
N VAL A 602 -18.08 11.01 -16.89
CA VAL A 602 -18.76 10.51 -18.10
C VAL A 602 -19.17 11.68 -19.02
N LEU A 603 -19.69 12.77 -18.45
CA LEU A 603 -19.98 13.98 -19.21
C LEU A 603 -18.73 14.56 -19.88
N GLY A 604 -17.58 14.55 -19.19
CA GLY A 604 -16.28 14.93 -19.73
C GLY A 604 -15.86 14.08 -20.94
N ARG A 605 -15.99 12.75 -20.83
CA ARG A 605 -15.67 11.78 -21.89
C ARG A 605 -16.60 11.90 -23.11
N ARG A 606 -17.92 11.99 -22.90
CA ARG A 606 -18.90 11.89 -23.99
C ARG A 606 -19.30 13.22 -24.62
N PHE A 607 -19.32 14.31 -23.84
CA PHE A 607 -19.71 15.62 -24.34
C PHE A 607 -18.50 16.50 -24.66
N PHE A 608 -17.64 16.74 -23.66
CA PHE A 608 -16.58 17.74 -23.79
C PHE A 608 -15.42 17.29 -24.68
N ARG A 609 -14.99 16.03 -24.55
CA ARG A 609 -13.97 15.46 -25.44
C ARG A 609 -14.48 15.34 -26.88
N GLY A 610 -15.68 14.77 -27.07
CA GLY A 610 -16.33 14.70 -28.38
C GLY A 610 -16.49 16.07 -29.07
N LYS A 611 -16.85 17.11 -28.31
CA LYS A 611 -16.94 18.50 -28.81
C LYS A 611 -15.58 19.04 -29.27
N LYS A 612 -14.48 18.73 -28.58
CA LYS A 612 -13.11 19.11 -28.99
C LYS A 612 -12.68 18.40 -30.28
N GLU A 613 -13.13 17.17 -30.46
CA GLU A 613 -12.88 16.34 -31.65
C GLU A 613 -13.81 16.69 -32.83
N GLY A 614 -14.62 17.76 -32.72
CA GLY A 614 -15.53 18.25 -33.77
C GLY A 614 -16.92 17.59 -33.80
N GLY A 615 -17.17 16.61 -32.92
CA GLY A 615 -18.45 15.92 -32.81
C GLY A 615 -19.44 16.64 -31.88
N ARG A 616 -20.70 16.76 -32.28
CA ARG A 616 -21.80 17.23 -31.41
C ARG A 616 -22.66 16.05 -30.97
N ASN A 617 -22.90 15.92 -29.66
CA ASN A 617 -23.82 14.92 -29.10
C ASN A 617 -25.13 15.59 -28.65
N PRO A 618 -26.13 15.76 -29.56
CA PRO A 618 -27.39 16.44 -29.25
C PRO A 618 -28.28 15.65 -28.28
N ALA A 619 -28.13 14.33 -28.20
CA ALA A 619 -28.89 13.51 -27.27
C ALA A 619 -28.50 13.85 -25.82
N LEU A 620 -27.19 13.91 -25.54
CA LEU A 620 -26.68 14.25 -24.22
C LEU A 620 -26.97 15.72 -23.83
N GLU A 621 -26.95 16.65 -24.80
CA GLU A 621 -27.39 18.04 -24.60
C GLU A 621 -28.86 18.12 -24.17
N LYS A 622 -29.74 17.33 -24.80
CA LYS A 622 -31.16 17.22 -24.44
C LYS A 622 -31.35 16.63 -23.04
N TRP A 623 -30.56 15.63 -22.67
CA TRP A 623 -30.57 15.06 -21.31
C TRP A 623 -30.16 16.10 -20.26
N MET A 624 -29.10 16.87 -20.49
CA MET A 624 -28.66 17.92 -19.58
C MET A 624 -29.70 19.04 -19.43
N ASN A 625 -30.36 19.45 -20.51
CA ASN A 625 -31.46 20.42 -20.44
C ASN A 625 -32.65 19.88 -19.61
N ARG A 626 -33.00 18.59 -19.78
CA ARG A 626 -34.04 17.94 -18.97
C ARG A 626 -33.64 17.84 -17.49
N ALA A 627 -32.39 17.51 -17.20
CA ALA A 627 -31.85 17.49 -15.85
C ALA A 627 -31.90 18.88 -15.20
N GLY A 628 -31.58 19.94 -15.96
CA GLY A 628 -31.73 21.33 -15.50
C GLY A 628 -33.19 21.71 -15.20
N ALA A 629 -34.13 21.32 -16.05
CA ALA A 629 -35.56 21.55 -15.78
C ALA A 629 -36.04 20.78 -14.53
N ALA A 630 -35.63 19.51 -14.39
CA ALA A 630 -35.93 18.69 -13.22
C ALA A 630 -35.28 19.26 -11.93
N ALA A 631 -34.09 19.84 -12.03
CA ALA A 631 -33.44 20.53 -10.92
C ALA A 631 -34.25 21.73 -10.42
N LEU A 632 -34.85 22.51 -11.33
CA LEU A 632 -35.72 23.64 -10.96
C LEU A 632 -37.00 23.17 -10.26
N VAL A 633 -37.65 22.13 -10.80
CA VAL A 633 -38.87 21.56 -10.21
C VAL A 633 -38.59 20.97 -8.82
N THR A 634 -37.52 20.19 -8.68
CA THR A 634 -37.16 19.59 -7.38
C THR A 634 -36.65 20.61 -6.37
N ALA A 635 -35.99 21.68 -6.82
CA ALA A 635 -35.66 22.84 -5.98
C ALA A 635 -36.93 23.55 -5.48
N ALA A 636 -37.92 23.81 -6.36
CA ALA A 636 -39.20 24.40 -5.96
C ALA A 636 -39.96 23.51 -4.96
N ALA A 637 -40.01 22.20 -5.23
CA ALA A 637 -40.62 21.22 -4.32
C ALA A 637 -39.93 21.18 -2.95
N ARG A 638 -38.59 21.22 -2.92
CA ARG A 638 -37.82 21.34 -1.67
C ARG A 638 -38.19 22.62 -0.92
N GLY A 639 -38.24 23.76 -1.60
CA GLY A 639 -38.62 25.03 -0.98
C GLY A 639 -40.02 24.97 -0.36
N PHE A 640 -40.98 24.39 -1.08
CA PHE A 640 -42.35 24.19 -0.61
C PHE A 640 -42.42 23.29 0.63
N ILE A 641 -41.77 22.13 0.60
CA ILE A 641 -41.75 21.17 1.72
C ILE A 641 -41.13 21.81 2.97
N GLN A 642 -40.00 22.51 2.82
CA GLN A 642 -39.33 23.17 3.94
C GLN A 642 -40.12 24.37 4.49
N TYR A 643 -40.81 25.11 3.62
CA TYR A 643 -41.63 26.24 4.04
C TYR A 643 -42.86 25.80 4.85
N HIS A 644 -43.47 24.67 4.46
CA HIS A 644 -44.65 24.11 5.13
C HIS A 644 -44.33 23.11 6.25
N ALA A 645 -43.06 22.93 6.61
CA ALA A 645 -42.61 21.97 7.62
C ALA A 645 -43.11 20.53 7.37
N LEU A 646 -43.16 20.11 6.10
CA LEU A 646 -43.71 18.81 5.68
C LEU A 646 -42.64 17.70 5.64
N GLU A 647 -41.44 17.94 6.18
CA GLU A 647 -40.32 16.98 6.11
C GLU A 647 -40.64 15.64 6.75
N GLU A 648 -41.36 15.64 7.86
CA GLU A 648 -41.78 14.41 8.57
C GLU A 648 -42.89 13.66 7.84
N ALA A 649 -43.71 14.38 7.06
CA ALA A 649 -44.83 13.83 6.30
C ALA A 649 -44.38 13.14 5.00
N VAL A 650 -43.15 13.40 4.52
CA VAL A 650 -42.60 12.81 3.30
C VAL A 650 -41.69 11.62 3.66
N PRO A 651 -42.11 10.37 3.37
CA PRO A 651 -41.28 9.21 3.62
C PRO A 651 -39.93 9.34 2.92
N CYS A 652 -38.85 8.98 3.62
CA CYS A 652 -37.48 9.00 3.10
C CYS A 652 -36.93 10.38 2.71
N TRP A 653 -37.52 11.50 3.16
CA TRP A 653 -37.06 12.86 2.85
C TRP A 653 -35.55 13.08 3.09
N SER A 654 -35.05 12.60 4.23
CA SER A 654 -33.63 12.66 4.60
C SER A 654 -32.69 11.93 3.63
N TYR A 655 -33.17 10.89 2.96
CA TYR A 655 -32.41 10.14 1.95
C TYR A 655 -32.52 10.75 0.55
N VAL A 656 -33.65 11.37 0.22
CA VAL A 656 -33.90 11.98 -1.09
C VAL A 656 -33.21 13.35 -1.21
N LEU A 657 -33.17 14.12 -0.12
CA LEU A 657 -32.64 15.49 -0.09
C LEU A 657 -31.18 15.60 -0.62
N PRO A 658 -30.23 14.72 -0.28
CA PRO A 658 -28.87 14.76 -0.85
C PRO A 658 -28.84 14.57 -2.38
N PHE A 659 -29.73 13.75 -2.95
CA PHE A 659 -29.80 13.53 -4.39
C PHE A 659 -30.52 14.66 -5.13
N ILE A 660 -31.51 15.30 -4.51
CA ILE A 660 -32.06 16.59 -4.99
C ILE A 660 -30.91 17.61 -5.09
N HIS A 661 -30.03 17.64 -4.08
CA HIS A 661 -28.86 18.53 -4.08
C HIS A 661 -27.88 18.22 -5.22
N SER A 662 -27.60 16.95 -5.51
CA SER A 662 -26.76 16.54 -6.65
C SER A 662 -27.38 16.93 -7.99
N LEU A 663 -28.70 16.76 -8.15
CA LEU A 663 -29.44 17.17 -9.35
C LEU A 663 -29.39 18.70 -9.53
N MET A 664 -29.56 19.46 -8.45
CA MET A 664 -29.34 20.91 -8.44
C MET A 664 -27.90 21.26 -8.88
N GLY A 665 -26.90 20.51 -8.42
CA GLY A 665 -25.50 20.68 -8.86
C GLY A 665 -25.32 20.56 -10.37
N PHE A 666 -25.90 19.53 -11.00
CA PHE A 666 -25.87 19.38 -12.47
C PHE A 666 -26.64 20.49 -13.18
N GLY A 667 -27.80 20.89 -12.65
CA GLY A 667 -28.60 21.99 -13.20
C GLY A 667 -27.88 23.34 -13.17
N VAL A 668 -27.31 23.71 -12.02
CA VAL A 668 -26.54 24.95 -11.82
C VAL A 668 -25.27 24.94 -12.68
N PHE A 669 -24.53 23.83 -12.70
CA PHE A 669 -23.36 23.67 -13.58
C PHE A 669 -23.74 23.94 -15.04
N TRP A 670 -24.82 23.32 -15.53
CA TRP A 670 -25.26 23.45 -16.91
C TRP A 670 -25.72 24.86 -17.27
N ALA A 671 -26.51 25.49 -16.39
CA ALA A 671 -26.98 26.86 -16.57
C ALA A 671 -25.81 27.87 -16.62
N LEU A 672 -24.89 27.79 -15.66
CA LEU A 672 -23.71 28.67 -15.59
C LEU A 672 -22.78 28.46 -16.80
N TYR A 673 -22.60 27.20 -17.24
CA TYR A 673 -21.79 26.89 -18.41
C TYR A 673 -22.37 27.49 -19.70
N ARG A 674 -23.70 27.44 -19.89
CA ARG A 674 -24.38 28.08 -21.02
C ARG A 674 -24.31 29.61 -20.95
N ALA A 675 -24.55 30.18 -19.76
CA ALA A 675 -24.49 31.63 -19.55
C ALA A 675 -23.10 32.21 -19.83
N ALA A 676 -22.03 31.46 -19.52
CA ALA A 676 -20.66 31.85 -19.83
C ALA A 676 -20.41 31.98 -21.35
N GLY A 677 -21.12 31.21 -22.17
CA GLY A 677 -21.04 31.26 -23.64
C GLY A 677 -21.71 32.48 -24.27
N TRP A 678 -22.70 33.09 -23.59
CA TRP A 678 -23.46 34.23 -24.10
C TRP A 678 -22.85 35.60 -23.79
N SER A 679 -21.97 35.67 -22.80
CA SER A 679 -21.62 36.94 -22.14
C SER A 679 -20.13 37.30 -22.20
N GLY A 680 -19.26 36.44 -22.73
CA GLY A 680 -17.81 36.65 -22.72
C GLY A 680 -17.18 36.74 -21.31
N LEU A 681 -17.98 36.60 -20.24
CA LEU A 681 -17.61 36.78 -18.82
C LEU A 681 -16.46 35.86 -18.38
N GLY A 682 -16.36 34.66 -18.98
CA GLY A 682 -15.27 33.71 -18.74
C GLY A 682 -13.88 34.22 -19.12
N LYS A 683 -13.79 35.28 -19.95
CA LYS A 683 -12.54 35.94 -20.34
C LYS A 683 -12.20 37.16 -19.46
N SER A 684 -12.96 37.46 -18.42
CA SER A 684 -12.64 38.58 -17.53
C SER A 684 -11.38 38.30 -16.69
N ARG A 685 -10.66 39.37 -16.32
CA ARG A 685 -9.46 39.27 -15.47
C ARG A 685 -9.80 38.77 -14.06
N CYS A 686 -10.95 39.18 -13.52
CA CYS A 686 -11.43 38.77 -12.19
C CYS A 686 -11.73 37.28 -12.12
N VAL A 687 -12.40 36.71 -13.13
CA VAL A 687 -12.68 35.26 -13.19
C VAL A 687 -11.38 34.47 -13.27
N ARG A 688 -10.42 34.87 -14.12
CA ARG A 688 -9.11 34.21 -14.19
C ARG A 688 -8.32 34.27 -12.87
N LEU A 689 -8.45 35.36 -12.12
CA LEU A 689 -7.80 35.52 -10.84
C LEU A 689 -8.43 34.62 -9.78
N ALA A 690 -9.76 34.64 -9.65
CA ALA A 690 -10.51 33.78 -8.74
C ALA A 690 -10.28 32.29 -9.05
N ASP A 691 -10.27 31.93 -10.34
CA ASP A 691 -9.95 30.59 -10.83
C ASP A 691 -8.55 30.12 -10.41
N ARG A 692 -7.54 31.00 -10.55
CA ARG A 692 -6.14 30.72 -10.21
C ARG A 692 -5.94 30.41 -8.73
N TYR A 693 -6.58 31.17 -7.84
CA TYR A 693 -6.43 31.03 -6.39
C TYR A 693 -7.56 30.24 -5.73
N SER A 694 -8.48 29.68 -6.52
CA SER A 694 -9.68 28.98 -6.03
C SER A 694 -9.35 27.93 -4.97
N PHE A 695 -8.31 27.11 -5.18
CA PHE A 695 -7.96 26.06 -4.22
C PHE A 695 -7.45 26.62 -2.89
N GLU A 696 -6.57 27.62 -2.92
CA GLU A 696 -6.04 28.26 -1.72
C GLU A 696 -7.11 29.08 -0.97
N ILE A 697 -8.04 29.70 -1.69
CA ILE A 697 -9.22 30.36 -1.12
C ILE A 697 -10.10 29.33 -0.38
N TYR A 698 -10.33 28.16 -0.99
CA TYR A 698 -11.08 27.08 -0.35
C TYR A 698 -10.41 26.56 0.93
N LEU A 699 -9.09 26.47 0.95
CA LEU A 699 -8.38 26.04 2.17
C LEU A 699 -8.56 27.05 3.31
N THR A 700 -8.47 28.34 3.00
CA THR A 700 -8.28 29.40 4.01
C THR A 700 -9.56 30.07 4.49
N HIS A 701 -10.60 30.21 3.66
CA HIS A 701 -11.75 31.08 3.97
C HIS A 701 -12.47 30.78 5.30
N HIS A 702 -12.66 29.50 5.63
CA HIS A 702 -13.50 29.10 6.76
C HIS A 702 -12.92 29.50 8.12
N ILE A 703 -11.58 29.59 8.27
CA ILE A 703 -10.96 30.00 9.54
C ILE A 703 -11.34 31.45 9.90
N PHE A 704 -11.53 32.31 8.90
CA PHE A 704 -11.87 33.71 9.09
C PHE A 704 -13.39 33.95 9.19
N ILE A 705 -14.21 32.99 8.77
CA ILE A 705 -15.67 33.13 8.76
C ILE A 705 -16.30 32.41 9.96
N LEU A 706 -15.90 31.16 10.20
CA LEU A 706 -16.46 30.26 11.22
C LEU A 706 -15.38 29.71 12.17
N GLY A 707 -14.22 30.39 12.27
CA GLY A 707 -13.14 30.05 13.19
C GLY A 707 -13.53 30.10 14.66
N ALA A 708 -12.78 29.42 15.53
CA ALA A 708 -13.03 29.42 16.97
C ALA A 708 -12.52 30.69 17.66
N GLY A 709 -13.27 31.20 18.64
CA GLY A 709 -12.86 32.35 19.46
C GLY A 709 -12.52 33.57 18.60
N ARG A 710 -11.38 34.23 18.87
CA ARG A 710 -10.98 35.46 18.17
C ARG A 710 -10.48 35.25 16.72
N LEU A 711 -10.56 34.02 16.19
CA LEU A 711 -10.10 33.72 14.82
C LEU A 711 -11.12 34.11 13.74
N HIS A 712 -12.43 34.16 14.06
CA HIS A 712 -13.42 34.62 13.10
C HIS A 712 -13.46 36.16 13.03
N CYS A 713 -13.54 36.69 11.81
CA CYS A 713 -13.62 38.12 11.52
C CYS A 713 -15.07 38.64 11.52
N MET A 714 -16.05 37.77 11.84
CA MET A 714 -17.47 38.05 11.59
C MET A 714 -18.16 38.91 12.66
N GLU A 715 -17.50 39.18 13.79
CA GLU A 715 -18.04 39.98 14.92
C GLU A 715 -17.13 41.16 15.32
N VAL A 716 -16.21 41.57 14.43
CA VAL A 716 -15.20 42.60 14.76
C VAL A 716 -15.79 44.02 14.81
N PHE A 717 -16.67 44.33 13.86
CA PHE A 717 -17.36 45.62 13.74
C PHE A 717 -18.85 45.45 14.04
N SER A 718 -19.49 46.54 14.48
CA SER A 718 -20.93 46.59 14.69
C SER A 718 -21.75 46.45 13.40
N HIS A 719 -21.18 46.84 12.25
CA HIS A 719 -21.87 46.76 10.96
C HIS A 719 -21.54 45.45 10.20
N PRO A 720 -22.52 44.57 9.91
CA PRO A 720 -22.29 43.26 9.27
C PRO A 720 -21.54 43.30 7.94
N ALA A 721 -21.76 44.34 7.13
CA ALA A 721 -21.07 44.49 5.85
C ALA A 721 -19.55 44.70 6.01
N CYS A 722 -19.11 45.40 7.06
CA CYS A 722 -17.69 45.61 7.34
C CYS A 722 -17.01 44.29 7.73
N ASN A 723 -17.70 43.44 8.49
CA ASN A 723 -17.23 42.11 8.87
C ASN A 723 -17.10 41.18 7.66
N VAL A 724 -18.06 41.22 6.73
CA VAL A 724 -17.99 40.47 5.48
C VAL A 724 -16.79 40.91 4.63
N LEU A 725 -16.58 42.22 4.47
CA LEU A 725 -15.44 42.76 3.72
C LEU A 725 -14.10 42.37 4.37
N LEU A 726 -14.02 42.42 5.70
CA LEU A 726 -12.84 41.98 6.46
C LEU A 726 -12.55 40.50 6.23
N GLY A 727 -13.56 39.63 6.36
CA GLY A 727 -13.43 38.20 6.11
C GLY A 727 -12.97 37.88 4.68
N LEU A 728 -13.49 38.58 3.67
CA LEU A 728 -13.06 38.45 2.28
C LEU A 728 -11.59 38.89 2.09
N ALA A 729 -11.20 40.02 2.69
CA ALA A 729 -9.84 40.54 2.59
C ALA A 729 -8.82 39.58 3.21
N PHE A 730 -9.08 39.07 4.41
CA PHE A 730 -8.21 38.10 5.10
C PHE A 730 -8.14 36.76 4.35
N THR A 731 -9.27 36.29 3.82
CA THR A 731 -9.31 35.10 2.96
C THR A 731 -8.42 35.28 1.73
N ALA A 732 -8.55 36.40 1.02
CA ALA A 732 -7.76 36.67 -0.18
C ALA A 732 -6.26 36.79 0.13
N ALA A 733 -5.91 37.51 1.20
CA ALA A 733 -4.52 37.67 1.65
C ALA A 733 -3.89 36.34 2.06
N SER A 734 -4.61 35.53 2.84
CA SER A 734 -4.17 34.20 3.28
C SER A 734 -3.99 33.24 2.10
N ALA A 735 -4.95 33.22 1.16
CA ALA A 735 -4.85 32.42 -0.05
C ALA A 735 -3.64 32.81 -0.92
N TRP A 736 -3.38 34.11 -1.05
CA TRP A 736 -2.21 34.63 -1.77
C TRP A 736 -0.91 34.18 -1.10
N LEU A 737 -0.76 34.39 0.21
CA LEU A 737 0.42 33.95 0.98
C LEU A 737 0.64 32.44 0.86
N LEU A 738 -0.42 31.65 1.02
CA LEU A 738 -0.39 30.20 0.92
C LEU A 738 0.09 29.74 -0.46
N HIS A 739 -0.33 30.40 -1.53
CA HIS A 739 0.10 30.09 -2.89
C HIS A 739 1.63 30.23 -3.07
N PHE A 740 2.22 31.30 -2.53
CA PHE A 740 3.67 31.53 -2.60
C PHE A 740 4.44 30.54 -1.73
N ALA A 741 4.00 30.33 -0.48
CA ALA A 741 4.63 29.40 0.45
C ALA A 741 4.59 27.95 -0.09
N ALA A 742 3.45 27.51 -0.63
CA ALA A 742 3.32 26.20 -1.23
C ALA A 742 4.15 26.04 -2.50
N ARG A 743 4.36 27.09 -3.29
CA ARG A 743 5.28 27.08 -4.43
C ARG A 743 6.73 26.95 -3.99
N ALA A 744 7.15 27.68 -2.96
CA ALA A 744 8.48 27.57 -2.39
C ALA A 744 8.75 26.15 -1.88
N ALA A 745 7.82 25.56 -1.13
CA ALA A 745 7.91 24.18 -0.62
C ALA A 745 7.92 23.11 -1.73
N LYS A 746 7.44 23.43 -2.94
CA LYS A 746 7.47 22.52 -4.11
C LYS A 746 8.80 22.57 -4.87
N ARG A 747 9.66 23.58 -4.66
CA ARG A 747 10.96 23.67 -5.34
C ARG A 747 11.87 22.55 -4.82
N PRO A 748 12.60 21.83 -5.70
CA PRO A 748 13.66 20.95 -5.25
C PRO A 748 14.70 21.80 -4.48
N PRO A 749 15.33 21.27 -3.43
CA PRO A 749 16.44 21.96 -2.80
C PRO A 749 17.50 22.26 -3.86
N ASP A 750 18.02 23.47 -3.87
CA ASP A 750 19.12 23.82 -4.76
C ASP A 750 20.23 22.77 -4.58
N PRO A 751 20.83 22.27 -5.67
CA PRO A 751 21.98 21.39 -5.54
C PRO A 751 23.00 22.11 -4.66
N ALA A 752 23.42 21.47 -3.57
CA ALA A 752 24.44 21.99 -2.69
C ALA A 752 25.61 22.49 -3.56
N PRO A 753 26.16 23.70 -3.30
CA PRO A 753 27.26 24.22 -4.10
C PRO A 753 28.32 23.13 -4.14
N ALA A 754 28.61 22.65 -5.34
CA ALA A 754 29.60 21.59 -5.54
C ALA A 754 30.87 22.06 -4.86
N PHE A 755 31.24 21.38 -3.77
CA PHE A 755 32.53 21.57 -3.14
C PHE A 755 33.53 21.32 -4.25
N ARG A 756 34.19 22.39 -4.73
CA ARG A 756 35.27 22.30 -5.71
C ARG A 756 36.36 21.47 -5.03
N SER A 757 36.31 20.16 -5.19
CA SER A 757 37.46 19.30 -4.94
C SER A 757 38.53 19.80 -5.89
N GLY A 758 39.60 20.33 -5.32
CA GLY A 758 40.76 20.81 -6.05
C GLY A 758 41.15 19.76 -7.09
N SER A 759 41.28 20.21 -8.33
CA SER A 759 41.84 19.44 -9.42
C SER A 759 43.27 19.06 -9.06
N GLY A 760 43.44 17.90 -8.42
CA GLY A 760 44.74 17.26 -8.29
C GLY A 760 45.28 16.86 -9.69
N PRO A 761 46.61 16.67 -9.82
CA PRO A 761 47.30 16.56 -11.12
C PRO A 761 46.83 15.41 -12.02
N ALA A 762 46.07 14.44 -11.49
CA ALA A 762 45.54 13.31 -12.24
C ALA A 762 44.41 13.67 -13.24
N GLY A 763 43.73 14.82 -13.05
CA GLY A 763 42.65 15.27 -13.95
C GLY A 763 43.15 15.86 -15.28
N GLN A 764 44.34 16.47 -15.30
CA GLN A 764 44.92 17.04 -16.52
C GLN A 764 45.47 15.97 -17.47
N MET A 765 45.93 14.84 -16.93
CA MET A 765 46.50 13.76 -17.76
C MET A 765 45.45 13.04 -18.61
N ARG A 766 44.19 12.93 -18.13
CA ARG A 766 43.07 12.37 -18.91
C ARG A 766 42.57 13.30 -20.02
N HIS A 767 42.78 14.61 -19.90
CA HIS A 767 42.37 15.57 -20.93
C HIS A 767 43.42 15.70 -22.05
N ALA A 768 44.70 15.45 -21.74
CA ALA A 768 45.77 15.42 -22.73
C ALA A 768 45.74 14.17 -23.63
N TYR A 769 45.33 13.01 -23.08
CA TYR A 769 45.22 11.77 -23.86
C TYR A 769 44.05 11.77 -24.86
N ARG A 770 42.97 12.51 -24.56
CA ARG A 770 41.80 12.60 -25.45
C ARG A 770 42.01 13.58 -26.61
N LYS A 771 42.84 14.61 -26.43
CA LYS A 771 43.15 15.59 -27.49
C LYS A 771 44.14 15.05 -28.54
N ARG A 772 45.04 14.14 -28.17
CA ARG A 772 45.96 13.47 -29.13
C ARG A 772 45.32 12.41 -30.02
N ALA A 773 44.14 11.90 -29.66
CA ALA A 773 43.43 10.90 -30.46
C ALA A 773 42.60 11.54 -31.59
N ASP A 774 42.15 12.79 -31.43
CA ASP A 774 41.32 13.49 -32.41
C ASP A 774 42.16 14.27 -33.46
N ASP A 775 43.41 14.63 -33.14
CA ASP A 775 44.33 15.34 -34.05
C ASP A 775 45.16 14.41 -34.96
N GLY A 776 44.94 13.09 -34.90
CA GLY A 776 45.71 12.06 -35.62
C GLY A 776 45.06 11.49 -36.90
N ILE A 777 43.85 11.92 -37.26
CA ILE A 777 43.21 11.48 -38.51
C ILE A 777 43.54 12.50 -39.61
N GLY A 778 44.69 12.27 -40.23
CA GLY A 778 45.26 13.10 -41.28
C GLY A 778 44.38 13.16 -42.54
N LYS A 779 44.15 14.41 -42.99
CA LYS A 779 43.95 14.74 -44.40
C LYS A 779 45.26 14.47 -45.15
N GLY A 780 45.29 13.44 -45.98
CA GLY A 780 46.24 13.30 -47.09
C GLY A 780 45.55 13.74 -48.38
N GLY A 781 46.03 14.82 -48.99
CA GLY A 781 45.52 15.36 -50.25
C GLY A 781 46.04 14.64 -51.49
N GLY A 782 45.49 15.02 -52.64
CA GLY A 782 46.03 14.69 -53.96
C GLY A 782 45.05 15.05 -55.07
N GLY A 783 45.27 16.18 -55.73
CA GLY A 783 44.63 16.54 -56.99
C GLY A 783 45.55 16.29 -58.19
N ALA A 784 44.89 16.00 -59.32
CA ALA A 784 45.26 16.21 -60.73
C ALA A 784 46.49 15.51 -61.35
N GLY A 785 46.23 14.82 -62.47
CA GLY A 785 47.23 14.45 -63.48
C GLY A 785 46.73 13.35 -64.44
N THR A 786 46.36 13.75 -65.66
CA THR A 786 45.98 12.99 -66.88
C THR A 786 44.70 12.18 -66.88
#